data_AF-A0A259PQE3-F1
#
_entry.id   AF-A0A259PQE3-F1
#
_cell.length_a   1.000
_cell.length_b   1.000
_cell.length_c   1.000
_cell.angle_alpha   90.00
_cell.angle_beta   90.00
_cell.angle_gamma   90.00
#
_symmetry.space_group_name_H-M   'P 1'
#
loop_
_entity.id
_entity.type
_entity.pdbx_description
1 polymer ?
#
loop_
_entity_poly.entity_id
_entity_poly.type
_entity_poly.pdbx_seq_one_letter_code
_entity_poly.pdbx_strand_id
1 'polypeptide(L)'
;MVDEGTRILAGRYEVGELIGRGGMAEVHIGHDRRLGRTVAIKILRSDLARDPSFQNRFRREAQAAASLNHPAIVAVYDTGEDVVTEPTGLVAHVPFIVMEYVEGHTVRDILRDGAAVPIEEAVEITAGVLSALEYSHHAGIVHRDIKPANVMLTPTGAVKVMDFGIARAVADSAATMTQTQAVIGTAQYLSPEQARGEQVDTRSDLYSTGCLLFELLTGRPPFTGDSPVAVAYQHVRENPPAPSDIASDVPETLDRITLKALAKERDDRYQTAGEFRADLEAVLRGGAVGAPPVGAFAVAGAAGALAAGEATQVMAPATAATQAFTPGSAAWGATGITTPGAGIPEDDERGRGWLVWLLVGIAVLAVGGLVWLLLSQRGTAAPTTTSVPDVVNLTEQQARDKLDAAKLKVSGTQQENSDSVPAGSVTRTDPAAGTSQPLNSSVLLYLSKGPSSLKVPDVTGKTVADATTELKAAGFVVDPTQTSDDNPNFPQGQVTKTDPIAGQTVAAGSTVKLSVSSGNVVLGNLVGQKQADAVAALTALKLGNNVTTQPVTDPKQVGVVTAQDRPDKSILKQGTVVTITVGAAPTTATIPSGITGPTVTVDAAKAALTSAGLTNIQVTTLDPKKNPSDHPAGTVISVSPPSGTTVGINQQITLTVSGGPGPSSTSTATAAP
;
A
#
# COMPACT_ATOMS: atom_id res chain seq x y z
N MET A 1 32.42 -27.67 23.20
CA MET A 1 33.18 -26.46 23.56
C MET A 1 34.43 -26.45 22.71
N VAL A 2 34.32 -25.86 21.51
CA VAL A 2 35.49 -25.55 20.68
C VAL A 2 35.92 -24.16 21.13
N ASP A 3 37.17 -24.04 21.54
CA ASP A 3 37.80 -22.80 21.96
C ASP A 3 37.88 -21.89 20.71
N GLU A 4 36.86 -21.04 20.50
CA GLU A 4 36.91 -20.01 19.46
C GLU A 4 37.94 -18.98 19.90
N GLY A 5 39.17 -19.14 19.38
CA GLY A 5 40.24 -18.17 19.59
C GLY A 5 39.74 -16.77 19.28
N THR A 6 40.05 -15.83 20.17
CA THR A 6 39.71 -14.40 20.07
C THR A 6 39.94 -13.89 18.64
N ARG A 7 38.85 -13.59 17.92
CA ARG A 7 38.93 -13.04 16.55
C ARG A 7 39.45 -11.60 16.64
N ILE A 8 40.57 -11.33 15.98
CA ILE A 8 41.19 -10.00 15.96
C ILE A 8 41.22 -9.47 14.53
N LEU A 9 40.48 -8.40 14.25
CA LEU A 9 40.45 -7.75 12.95
C LEU A 9 41.63 -6.79 12.81
N ALA A 10 42.30 -6.86 11.66
CA ALA A 10 43.44 -6.01 11.30
C ALA A 10 44.54 -5.96 12.40
N GLY A 11 44.67 -7.02 13.21
CA GLY A 11 45.61 -7.07 14.33
C GLY A 11 45.35 -6.07 15.46
N ARG A 12 44.23 -5.35 15.46
CA ARG A 12 43.94 -4.24 16.40
C ARG A 12 42.63 -4.41 17.16
N TYR A 13 41.57 -4.82 16.47
CA TYR A 13 40.22 -4.81 17.03
C TYR A 13 39.85 -6.22 17.46
N GLU A 14 39.74 -6.42 18.76
CA GLU A 14 39.27 -7.67 19.34
C GLU A 14 37.75 -7.72 19.24
N VAL A 15 37.23 -8.75 18.56
CA VAL A 15 35.79 -8.95 18.36
C VAL A 15 35.24 -9.73 19.54
N GLY A 16 34.26 -9.16 20.22
CA GLY A 16 33.52 -9.80 21.29
C GLY A 16 32.16 -10.32 20.83
N GLU A 17 31.19 -10.29 21.75
CA GLU A 17 29.86 -10.83 21.54
C GLU A 17 29.08 -10.10 20.44
N LEU A 18 28.20 -10.82 19.77
CA LEU A 18 27.26 -10.27 18.79
C LEU A 18 26.19 -9.45 19.54
N ILE A 19 26.09 -8.15 19.23
CA ILE A 19 25.12 -7.23 19.85
C ILE A 19 23.97 -6.85 18.91
N GLY A 20 24.09 -7.11 17.61
CA GLY A 20 23.02 -6.84 16.65
C GLY A 20 23.22 -7.57 15.33
N ARG A 21 22.11 -7.93 14.67
CA ARG A 21 22.12 -8.60 13.37
C ARG A 21 21.18 -7.89 12.40
N GLY A 22 21.75 -7.33 11.33
CA GLY A 22 21.01 -6.71 10.24
C GLY A 22 20.91 -7.60 9.01
N GLY A 23 20.20 -7.12 7.99
CA GLY A 23 20.10 -7.81 6.70
C GLY A 23 21.44 -7.91 5.97
N MET A 24 22.31 -6.90 6.12
CA MET A 24 23.59 -6.79 5.42
C MET A 24 24.81 -7.14 6.29
N ALA A 25 24.76 -6.82 7.57
CA ALA A 25 25.92 -6.87 8.46
C ALA A 25 25.55 -7.39 9.85
N GLU A 26 26.56 -7.89 10.55
CA GLU A 26 26.53 -8.27 11.95
C GLU A 26 27.29 -7.23 12.77
N VAL A 27 26.77 -6.83 13.93
CA VAL A 27 27.38 -5.83 14.80
C VAL A 27 27.82 -6.53 16.08
N HIS A 28 29.11 -6.44 16.38
CA HIS A 28 29.71 -7.00 17.58
C HIS A 28 30.16 -5.88 18.52
N ILE A 29 30.11 -6.13 19.82
CA ILE A 29 30.93 -5.35 20.75
C ILE A 29 32.39 -5.74 20.54
N GLY A 30 33.31 -4.79 20.69
CA GLY A 30 34.73 -5.07 20.53
C GLY A 30 35.60 -4.14 21.35
N HIS A 31 36.89 -4.45 21.38
CA HIS A 31 37.89 -3.69 22.10
C HIS A 31 39.00 -3.23 21.16
N ASP A 32 39.21 -1.92 21.07
CA ASP A 32 40.36 -1.34 20.37
C ASP A 32 41.60 -1.49 21.25
N ARG A 33 42.41 -2.52 20.97
CA ARG A 33 43.60 -2.85 21.78
C ARG A 33 44.69 -1.78 21.74
N ARG A 34 44.64 -0.86 20.79
CA ARG A 34 45.63 0.22 20.66
C ARG A 34 45.25 1.44 21.50
N LEU A 35 43.96 1.79 21.54
CA LEU A 35 43.47 2.95 22.28
C LEU A 35 42.84 2.59 23.64
N GLY A 36 42.61 1.31 23.91
CA GLY A 36 42.05 0.81 25.17
C GLY A 36 40.57 1.17 25.37
N ARG A 37 39.79 1.28 24.28
CA ARG A 37 38.37 1.68 24.34
C ARG A 37 37.45 0.61 23.79
N THR A 38 36.23 0.54 24.34
CA THR A 38 35.14 -0.26 23.80
C THR A 38 34.59 0.39 22.54
N VAL A 39 34.33 -0.43 21.51
CA VAL A 39 33.84 -0.01 20.19
C VAL A 39 32.75 -0.97 19.73
N ALA A 40 31.90 -0.51 18.83
CA ALA A 40 31.03 -1.38 18.05
C ALA A 40 31.70 -1.69 16.71
N ILE A 41 31.68 -2.95 16.29
CA ILE A 41 32.31 -3.41 15.05
C ILE A 41 31.21 -3.99 14.16
N LYS A 42 30.87 -3.26 13.10
CA LYS A 42 29.93 -3.71 12.07
C LYS A 42 30.72 -4.48 11.01
N ILE A 43 30.41 -5.76 10.79
CA ILE A 43 31.11 -6.67 9.88
C ILE A 43 30.11 -7.09 8.80
N LEU A 44 30.48 -6.94 7.52
CA LEU A 44 29.65 -7.42 6.42
C LEU A 44 29.53 -8.95 6.50
N ARG A 45 28.31 -9.49 6.35
CA ARG A 45 28.11 -10.93 6.45
C ARG A 45 28.88 -11.66 5.35
N SER A 46 29.46 -12.81 5.66
CA SER A 46 30.33 -13.57 4.74
C SER A 46 29.62 -14.03 3.46
N ASP A 47 28.31 -14.31 3.52
CA ASP A 47 27.49 -14.67 2.37
C ASP A 47 27.29 -13.50 1.39
N LEU A 48 27.32 -12.26 1.89
CA LEU A 48 27.18 -11.03 1.10
C LEU A 48 28.51 -10.40 0.73
N ALA A 49 29.60 -10.75 1.44
CA ALA A 49 30.92 -10.22 1.21
C ALA A 49 31.49 -10.54 -0.17
N ARG A 50 30.92 -11.50 -0.91
CA ARG A 50 31.35 -11.83 -2.27
C ARG A 50 30.75 -10.93 -3.35
N ASP A 51 29.66 -10.22 -3.03
CA ASP A 51 28.97 -9.39 -3.98
C ASP A 51 29.57 -7.96 -3.98
N PRO A 52 30.16 -7.52 -5.10
CA PRO A 52 30.74 -6.17 -5.19
C PRO A 52 29.72 -5.06 -4.93
N SER A 53 28.42 -5.29 -5.17
CA SER A 53 27.37 -4.31 -4.89
C SER A 53 27.22 -4.06 -3.39
N PHE A 54 27.18 -5.13 -2.58
CA PHE A 54 27.09 -5.06 -1.13
C PHE A 54 28.36 -4.46 -0.52
N GLN A 55 29.54 -4.83 -1.01
CA GLN A 55 30.81 -4.21 -0.59
C GLN A 55 30.84 -2.70 -0.87
N ASN A 56 30.46 -2.28 -2.09
CA ASN A 56 30.47 -0.87 -2.48
C ASN A 56 29.45 -0.07 -1.66
N ARG A 57 28.28 -0.64 -1.38
CA ARG A 57 27.27 -0.03 -0.50
C ARG A 57 27.81 0.14 0.92
N PHE A 58 28.42 -0.90 1.48
CA PHE A 58 29.01 -0.88 2.81
C PHE A 58 30.13 0.16 2.95
N ARG A 59 31.03 0.27 1.96
CA ARG A 59 32.08 1.31 1.93
C ARG A 59 31.52 2.74 1.84
N ARG A 60 30.49 2.97 1.03
CA ARG A 60 29.85 4.30 0.89
C ARG A 60 29.16 4.73 2.18
N GLU A 61 28.50 3.82 2.87
CA GLU A 61 27.87 4.07 4.17
C GLU A 61 28.91 4.50 5.21
N ALA A 62 30.03 3.78 5.29
CA ALA A 62 31.14 4.13 6.17
C ALA A 62 31.71 5.52 5.86
N GLN A 63 31.93 5.83 4.58
CA GLN A 63 32.49 7.11 4.15
C GLN A 63 31.57 8.29 4.46
N ALA A 64 30.25 8.10 4.32
CA ALA A 64 29.26 9.12 4.67
C ALA A 64 29.33 9.46 6.16
N ALA A 65 29.21 8.43 7.00
CA ALA A 65 29.17 8.57 8.44
C ALA A 65 30.51 9.07 9.03
N ALA A 66 31.66 8.71 8.43
CA ALA A 66 32.98 9.18 8.88
C ALA A 66 33.19 10.70 8.74
N SER A 67 32.43 11.38 7.88
CA SER A 67 32.50 12.83 7.72
C SER A 67 31.66 13.61 8.73
N LEU A 68 30.88 12.91 9.56
CA LEU A 68 29.94 13.51 10.50
C LEU A 68 30.52 13.45 11.93
N ASN A 69 30.48 14.59 12.63
CA ASN A 69 30.86 14.69 14.03
C ASN A 69 29.82 15.51 14.78
N HIS A 70 28.90 14.83 15.45
CA HIS A 70 27.79 15.45 16.16
C HIS A 70 27.43 14.60 17.39
N PRO A 71 27.09 15.19 18.55
CA PRO A 71 26.78 14.43 19.75
C PRO A 71 25.63 13.42 19.56
N ALA A 72 24.64 13.75 18.72
CA ALA A 72 23.51 12.88 18.40
C ALA A 72 23.73 11.93 17.21
N ILE A 73 24.97 11.82 16.68
CA ILE A 73 25.33 10.89 15.60
C ILE A 73 26.36 9.90 16.14
N VAL A 74 26.18 8.62 15.83
CA VAL A 74 27.18 7.58 16.15
C VAL A 74 28.43 7.81 15.32
N ALA A 75 29.55 8.09 15.99
CA ALA A 75 30.80 8.38 15.31
C ALA A 75 31.40 7.11 14.66
N VAL A 76 31.86 7.22 13.41
CA VAL A 76 32.69 6.19 12.77
C VAL A 76 34.16 6.51 13.01
N TYR A 77 34.88 5.55 13.58
CA TYR A 77 36.27 5.71 13.97
C TYR A 77 37.26 5.18 12.95
N ASP A 78 36.94 4.06 12.32
CA ASP A 78 37.85 3.38 11.39
C ASP A 78 37.09 2.47 10.44
N THR A 79 37.73 2.10 9.33
CA THR A 79 37.21 1.13 8.36
C THR A 79 38.34 0.21 7.93
N GLY A 80 38.06 -1.07 7.73
CA GLY A 80 39.07 -2.01 7.27
C GLY A 80 38.48 -3.23 6.57
N GLU A 81 39.36 -4.13 6.18
CA GLU A 81 39.01 -5.41 5.58
C GLU A 81 39.75 -6.53 6.32
N ASP A 82 39.02 -7.59 6.64
CA ASP A 82 39.56 -8.81 7.21
C ASP A 82 39.70 -9.85 6.09
N VAL A 83 40.74 -10.69 6.20
CA VAL A 83 41.02 -11.73 5.21
C VAL A 83 40.61 -13.06 5.81
N VAL A 84 39.48 -13.59 5.37
CA VAL A 84 38.96 -14.87 5.84
C VAL A 84 39.25 -15.93 4.78
N THR A 85 40.03 -16.94 5.15
CA THR A 85 40.23 -18.13 4.33
C THR A 85 39.16 -19.15 4.69
N GLU A 86 38.25 -19.42 3.77
CA GLU A 86 37.21 -20.42 3.96
C GLU A 86 37.78 -21.86 4.01
N PRO A 87 37.03 -22.83 4.56
CA PRO A 87 37.42 -24.24 4.53
C PRO A 87 37.67 -24.79 3.12
N THR A 88 37.12 -24.13 2.10
CA THR A 88 37.31 -24.42 0.67
C THR A 88 38.66 -23.94 0.11
N GLY A 89 39.45 -23.20 0.89
CA GLY A 89 40.71 -22.57 0.48
C GLY A 89 40.55 -21.24 -0.24
N LEU A 90 39.31 -20.76 -0.43
CA LEU A 90 39.03 -19.45 -1.01
C LEU A 90 39.29 -18.34 0.01
N VAL A 91 39.99 -17.30 -0.43
CA VAL A 91 40.29 -16.10 0.35
C VAL A 91 39.22 -15.05 0.05
N ALA A 92 38.44 -14.67 1.07
CA ALA A 92 37.42 -13.63 0.98
C ALA A 92 37.83 -12.39 1.79
N HIS A 93 37.63 -11.21 1.21
CA HIS A 93 37.83 -9.93 1.89
C HIS A 93 36.50 -9.50 2.52
N VAL A 94 36.45 -9.46 3.84
CA VAL A 94 35.26 -9.11 4.60
C VAL A 94 35.43 -7.70 5.17
N PRO A 95 34.74 -6.69 4.62
CA PRO A 95 34.86 -5.33 5.13
C PRO A 95 34.19 -5.18 6.50
N PHE A 96 34.78 -4.33 7.33
CA PHE A 96 34.26 -3.96 8.64
C PHE A 96 34.38 -2.45 8.91
N ILE A 97 33.48 -1.93 9.75
CA ILE A 97 33.44 -0.54 10.21
C ILE A 97 33.52 -0.55 11.73
N VAL A 98 34.42 0.26 12.28
CA VAL A 98 34.55 0.47 13.72
C VAL A 98 33.90 1.79 14.06
N MET A 99 32.96 1.75 15.00
CA MET A 99 32.15 2.90 15.39
C MET A 99 32.03 3.01 16.91
N GLU A 100 31.50 4.15 17.36
CA GLU A 100 31.15 4.40 18.76
C GLU A 100 30.25 3.28 19.29
N TYR A 101 30.63 2.69 20.43
CA TYR A 101 29.74 1.82 21.17
C TYR A 101 28.78 2.68 21.98
N VAL A 102 27.48 2.60 21.65
CA VAL A 102 26.42 3.28 22.38
C VAL A 102 25.83 2.28 23.36
N GLU A 103 26.06 2.50 24.66
CA GLU A 103 25.36 1.77 25.72
C GLU A 103 23.92 2.28 25.79
N GLY A 104 22.93 1.40 25.66
CA GLY A 104 21.53 1.78 25.58
C GLY A 104 20.65 0.79 24.83
N HIS A 105 19.44 1.22 24.49
CA HIS A 105 18.46 0.43 23.72
C HIS A 105 18.04 1.21 22.47
N THR A 106 17.57 0.48 21.45
CA THR A 106 16.99 1.15 20.27
C THR A 106 15.58 1.64 20.58
N VAL A 107 15.11 2.67 19.88
CA VAL A 107 13.71 3.12 19.98
C VAL A 107 12.74 1.99 19.61
N ARG A 108 13.16 1.08 18.72
CA ARG A 108 12.40 -0.14 18.40
C ARG A 108 12.18 -1.04 19.62
N ASP A 109 13.18 -1.17 20.48
CA ASP A 109 13.07 -2.02 21.68
C ASP A 109 12.09 -1.40 22.69
N ILE A 110 12.04 -0.07 22.77
CA ILE A 110 11.09 0.68 23.61
C ILE A 110 9.65 0.46 23.10
N LEU A 111 9.45 0.49 21.79
CA LEU A 111 8.13 0.32 21.15
C LEU A 111 7.68 -1.13 20.99
N ARG A 112 8.47 -2.12 21.46
CA ARG A 112 8.24 -3.55 21.19
C ARG A 112 6.87 -4.05 21.68
N ASP A 113 6.40 -3.50 22.79
CA ASP A 113 5.12 -3.91 23.41
C ASP A 113 3.91 -3.16 22.80
N GLY A 114 4.14 -2.28 21.82
CA GLY A 114 3.11 -1.46 21.18
C GLY A 114 2.56 -0.35 22.08
N ALA A 115 3.26 -0.03 23.16
CA ALA A 115 2.90 1.06 24.06
C ALA A 115 3.42 2.39 23.50
N ALA A 116 2.58 3.43 23.58
CA ALA A 116 3.02 4.79 23.32
C ALA A 116 4.07 5.24 24.36
N VAL A 117 5.02 6.03 23.91
CA VAL A 117 6.03 6.68 24.74
C VAL A 117 5.42 7.95 25.35
N PRO A 118 5.74 8.32 26.61
CA PRO A 118 5.31 9.58 27.18
C PRO A 118 5.59 10.75 26.24
N ILE A 119 4.63 11.68 26.13
CA ILE A 119 4.65 12.73 25.11
C ILE A 119 5.92 13.57 25.17
N GLU A 120 6.36 13.95 26.37
CA GLU A 120 7.57 14.72 26.57
C GLU A 120 8.80 13.97 26.02
N GLU A 121 8.90 12.67 26.33
CA GLU A 121 9.99 11.82 25.87
C GLU A 121 9.92 11.60 24.34
N ALA A 122 8.73 11.40 23.77
CA ALA A 122 8.53 11.31 22.31
C ALA A 122 9.02 12.57 21.58
N VAL A 123 8.73 13.74 22.15
CA VAL A 123 9.18 15.04 21.62
C VAL A 123 10.69 15.19 21.76
N GLU A 124 11.28 14.85 22.90
CA GLU A 124 12.73 14.90 23.13
C GLU A 124 13.51 13.96 22.19
N ILE A 125 13.03 12.72 22.01
CA ILE A 125 13.60 11.75 21.06
C ILE A 125 13.59 12.34 19.65
N THR A 126 12.43 12.84 19.21
CA THR A 126 12.26 13.37 17.86
C THR A 126 13.12 14.62 17.64
N ALA A 127 13.21 15.51 18.62
CA ALA A 127 14.07 16.69 18.57
C ALA A 127 15.56 16.31 18.49
N GLY A 128 15.99 15.27 19.21
CA GLY A 128 17.36 14.73 19.11
C GLY A 128 17.68 14.15 17.72
N VAL A 129 16.74 13.43 17.12
CA VAL A 129 16.86 12.94 15.73
C VAL A 129 16.96 14.11 14.75
N LEU A 130 16.09 15.12 14.89
CA LEU A 130 16.10 16.30 14.02
C LEU A 130 17.39 17.12 14.16
N SER A 131 17.97 17.19 15.35
CA SER A 131 19.28 17.81 15.57
C SER A 131 20.40 17.10 14.78
N ALA A 132 20.41 15.76 14.79
CA ALA A 132 21.34 14.97 13.98
C ALA A 132 21.11 15.16 12.47
N LEU A 133 19.84 15.17 12.03
CA LEU A 133 19.48 15.39 10.62
C LEU A 133 19.86 16.79 10.14
N GLU A 134 19.63 17.82 10.94
CA GLU A 134 19.99 19.21 10.64
C GLU A 134 21.50 19.32 10.32
N TYR A 135 22.34 18.73 11.17
CA TYR A 135 23.79 18.68 10.96
C TYR A 135 24.17 17.94 9.67
N SER A 136 23.58 16.77 9.44
CA SER A 136 23.86 15.93 8.26
C SER A 136 23.40 16.58 6.95
N HIS A 137 22.22 17.21 6.96
CA HIS A 137 21.66 17.92 5.82
C HIS A 137 22.52 19.12 5.42
N HIS A 138 23.10 19.84 6.39
CA HIS A 138 24.06 20.91 6.12
C HIS A 138 25.36 20.41 5.48
N ALA A 139 25.78 19.18 5.81
CA ALA A 139 26.88 18.48 5.15
C ALA A 139 26.51 17.88 3.78
N GLY A 140 25.26 18.04 3.32
CA GLY A 140 24.78 17.50 2.05
C GLY A 140 24.50 15.99 2.08
N ILE A 141 24.36 15.40 3.26
CA ILE A 141 24.13 13.97 3.45
C ILE A 141 22.67 13.76 3.87
N VAL A 142 21.97 12.91 3.13
CA VAL A 142 20.59 12.48 3.44
C VAL A 142 20.67 11.10 4.07
N HIS A 143 19.93 10.87 5.17
CA HIS A 143 19.98 9.61 5.91
C HIS A 143 19.29 8.45 5.17
N ARG A 144 18.13 8.70 4.57
CA ARG A 144 17.33 7.79 3.72
C ARG A 144 16.69 6.58 4.41
N ASP A 145 17.07 6.24 5.63
CA ASP A 145 16.54 5.08 6.36
C ASP A 145 16.21 5.41 7.84
N ILE A 146 15.55 6.55 8.09
CA ILE A 146 15.14 6.91 9.47
C ILE A 146 14.02 5.96 9.91
N LYS A 147 14.22 5.27 11.03
CA LYS A 147 13.29 4.32 11.66
C LYS A 147 13.70 4.02 13.11
N PRO A 148 12.83 3.46 13.96
CA PRO A 148 13.13 3.15 15.36
C PRO A 148 14.39 2.29 15.58
N ALA A 149 14.71 1.40 14.65
CA ALA A 149 15.89 0.54 14.74
C ALA A 149 17.23 1.29 14.56
N ASN A 150 17.20 2.47 13.96
CA ASN A 150 18.40 3.28 13.65
C ASN A 150 18.55 4.47 14.63
N VAL A 151 17.77 4.49 15.71
CA VAL A 151 17.82 5.50 16.76
C VAL A 151 18.03 4.78 18.10
N MET A 152 19.05 5.18 18.84
CA MET A 152 19.37 4.66 20.17
C MET A 152 19.21 5.73 21.24
N LEU A 153 18.86 5.27 22.44
CA LEU A 153 18.79 6.07 23.65
C LEU A 153 19.78 5.54 24.68
N THR A 154 20.64 6.42 25.17
CA THR A 154 21.56 6.10 26.26
C THR A 154 20.81 6.06 27.60
N PRO A 155 21.37 5.43 28.65
CA PRO A 155 20.82 5.51 30.01
C PRO A 155 20.66 6.94 30.55
N THR A 156 21.35 7.92 29.97
CA THR A 156 21.25 9.34 30.31
C THR A 156 20.18 10.08 29.50
N GLY A 157 19.44 9.40 28.64
CA GLY A 157 18.42 9.99 27.76
C GLY A 157 18.98 10.65 26.50
N ALA A 158 20.27 10.50 26.19
CA ALA A 158 20.85 11.09 24.98
C ALA A 158 20.47 10.26 23.74
N VAL A 159 20.03 10.95 22.69
CA VAL A 159 19.68 10.34 21.40
C VAL A 159 20.93 10.15 20.55
N LYS A 160 21.05 8.98 19.92
CA LYS A 160 22.12 8.63 18.97
C LYS A 160 21.51 8.06 17.70
N VAL A 161 21.68 8.74 16.57
CA VAL A 161 21.29 8.26 15.24
C VAL A 161 22.46 7.52 14.60
N MET A 162 22.18 6.36 14.03
CA MET A 162 23.17 5.48 13.38
C MET A 162 22.78 5.14 11.95
N ASP A 163 23.70 4.53 11.21
CA ASP A 163 23.47 4.04 9.85
C ASP A 163 23.07 5.14 8.83
N PHE A 164 23.81 6.27 8.85
CA PHE A 164 23.70 7.32 7.83
C PHE A 164 24.03 6.76 6.44
N GLY A 165 23.00 6.36 5.71
CA GLY A 165 23.11 5.58 4.49
C GLY A 165 22.96 6.39 3.20
N ILE A 166 24.00 6.41 2.37
CA ILE A 166 23.94 6.84 0.96
C ILE A 166 23.18 5.83 0.06
N ALA A 167 22.59 4.77 0.61
CA ALA A 167 22.14 3.61 -0.14
C ALA A 167 20.64 3.56 -0.48
N ARG A 168 20.29 4.33 -1.52
CA ARG A 168 19.50 3.86 -2.67
C ARG A 168 20.07 4.65 -3.84
N ALA A 169 21.11 4.12 -4.49
CA ALA A 169 21.46 4.64 -5.80
C ALA A 169 20.23 4.45 -6.69
N VAL A 170 19.99 5.40 -7.59
CA VAL A 170 18.83 5.44 -8.51
C VAL A 170 18.64 4.14 -9.31
N ALA A 171 19.64 3.25 -9.35
CA ALA A 171 19.58 1.92 -9.95
C ALA A 171 18.91 0.82 -9.08
N ASP A 172 18.78 0.99 -7.76
CA ASP A 172 18.32 -0.09 -6.84
C ASP A 172 16.85 0.01 -6.42
N SER A 173 16.16 1.12 -6.72
CA SER A 173 14.75 1.29 -6.36
C SER A 173 13.85 0.20 -6.99
N ALA A 174 14.25 -0.40 -8.11
CA ALA A 174 13.56 -1.52 -8.74
C ALA A 174 14.02 -2.90 -8.24
N ALA A 175 15.30 -3.05 -7.87
CA ALA A 175 15.89 -4.35 -7.54
C ALA A 175 15.63 -4.78 -6.09
N THR A 176 15.49 -3.82 -5.15
CA THR A 176 15.27 -4.19 -3.74
C THR A 176 13.81 -4.49 -3.41
N MET A 177 12.83 -4.03 -4.20
CA MET A 177 11.41 -4.33 -3.92
C MET A 177 11.00 -5.77 -4.30
N THR A 178 11.83 -6.50 -5.05
CA THR A 178 11.55 -7.87 -5.53
C THR A 178 12.25 -8.97 -4.73
N GLN A 179 13.12 -8.63 -3.76
CA GLN A 179 13.73 -9.61 -2.87
C GLN A 179 12.96 -9.72 -1.55
N THR A 180 12.02 -10.68 -1.52
CA THR A 180 10.97 -10.88 -0.51
C THR A 180 11.46 -11.18 0.92
N GLN A 181 12.75 -11.47 1.14
CA GLN A 181 13.23 -11.96 2.44
C GLN A 181 13.88 -10.90 3.35
N ALA A 182 14.17 -9.68 2.87
CA ALA A 182 14.85 -8.63 3.68
C ALA A 182 14.02 -7.35 3.90
N VAL A 183 12.83 -7.24 3.31
CA VAL A 183 12.10 -5.95 3.12
C VAL A 183 10.81 -5.88 3.96
N ILE A 184 10.56 -6.84 4.84
CA ILE A 184 9.29 -6.92 5.57
C ILE A 184 9.15 -5.82 6.65
N GLY A 185 10.26 -5.23 7.15
CA GLY A 185 10.23 -4.21 8.20
C GLY A 185 10.54 -2.76 7.78
N THR A 186 11.05 -2.51 6.57
CA THR A 186 11.54 -1.16 6.18
C THR A 186 10.46 -0.30 5.53
N ALA A 187 9.40 -0.89 5.02
CA ALA A 187 8.40 -0.15 4.24
C ALA A 187 7.57 0.86 5.05
N GLN A 188 7.45 0.66 6.37
CA GLN A 188 6.62 1.45 7.30
C GLN A 188 7.09 2.90 7.51
N TYR A 189 8.33 3.20 7.11
CA TYR A 189 8.94 4.52 7.28
C TYR A 189 9.39 5.13 5.95
N LEU A 190 9.00 4.53 4.82
CA LEU A 190 9.35 5.05 3.49
C LEU A 190 8.59 6.34 3.20
N SER A 191 9.31 7.33 2.68
CA SER A 191 8.66 8.50 2.09
C SER A 191 7.94 8.16 0.77
N PRO A 192 6.90 8.93 0.37
CA PRO A 192 6.18 8.72 -0.87
C PRO A 192 7.09 8.66 -2.10
N GLU A 193 8.09 9.53 -2.16
CA GLU A 193 9.09 9.58 -3.23
C GLU A 193 10.00 8.34 -3.26
N GLN A 194 10.38 7.79 -2.10
CA GLN A 194 11.12 6.54 -2.04
C GLN A 194 10.29 5.34 -2.51
N ALA A 195 8.98 5.35 -2.19
CA ALA A 195 8.03 4.34 -2.64
C ALA A 195 7.76 4.41 -4.16
N ARG A 196 7.78 5.62 -4.75
CA ARG A 196 7.68 5.84 -6.21
C ARG A 196 9.00 5.63 -6.96
N GLY A 197 10.12 5.54 -6.24
CA GLY A 197 11.46 5.45 -6.84
C GLY A 197 11.97 6.77 -7.44
N GLU A 198 11.42 7.90 -6.99
CA GLU A 198 11.85 9.24 -7.39
C GLU A 198 13.18 9.63 -6.73
N GLN A 199 13.74 10.79 -7.12
CA GLN A 199 14.91 11.35 -6.43
C GLN A 199 14.57 11.69 -4.98
N VAL A 200 15.41 11.22 -4.06
CA VAL A 200 15.27 11.41 -2.61
C VAL A 200 16.07 12.63 -2.18
N ASP A 201 15.45 13.54 -1.44
CA ASP A 201 16.08 14.74 -0.89
C ASP A 201 15.96 14.77 0.65
N THR A 202 16.44 15.85 1.29
CA THR A 202 16.44 15.98 2.76
C THR A 202 15.03 15.92 3.37
N ARG A 203 13.98 16.29 2.62
CA ARG A 203 12.58 16.27 3.08
C ARG A 203 11.98 14.86 3.13
N SER A 204 12.65 13.89 2.51
CA SER A 204 12.34 12.47 2.68
C SER A 204 12.64 12.01 4.10
N ASP A 205 13.77 12.46 4.69
CA ASP A 205 14.10 12.14 6.09
C ASP A 205 13.07 12.76 7.04
N LEU A 206 12.60 13.98 6.76
CA LEU A 206 11.60 14.67 7.58
C LEU A 206 10.27 13.93 7.60
N TYR A 207 9.86 13.33 6.48
CA TYR A 207 8.68 12.47 6.42
C TYR A 207 8.86 11.21 7.26
N SER A 208 10.00 10.52 7.12
CA SER A 208 10.32 9.34 7.92
C SER A 208 10.40 9.64 9.42
N THR A 209 10.92 10.82 9.79
CA THR A 209 10.86 11.33 11.17
C THR A 209 9.43 11.61 11.62
N GLY A 210 8.55 12.07 10.73
CA GLY A 210 7.11 12.16 11.00
C GLY A 210 6.47 10.80 11.30
N CYS A 211 6.86 9.75 10.57
CA CYS A 211 6.41 8.38 10.87
C CYS A 211 6.91 7.90 12.24
N LEU A 212 8.18 8.21 12.57
CA LEU A 212 8.76 7.90 13.87
C LEU A 212 8.01 8.62 15.01
N LEU A 213 7.76 9.92 14.87
CA LEU A 213 6.99 10.71 15.85
C LEU A 213 5.58 10.13 16.03
N PHE A 214 4.90 9.82 14.94
CA PHE A 214 3.57 9.20 14.98
C PHE A 214 3.58 7.90 15.79
N GLU A 215 4.57 7.03 15.56
CA GLU A 215 4.67 5.77 16.27
C GLU A 215 5.04 5.93 17.74
N LEU A 216 5.93 6.87 18.07
CA LEU A 216 6.22 7.22 19.46
C LEU A 216 4.96 7.67 20.22
N LEU A 217 4.12 8.48 19.58
CA LEU A 217 2.89 9.01 20.18
C LEU A 217 1.75 7.99 20.27
N THR A 218 1.72 6.97 19.40
CA THR A 218 0.56 6.08 19.28
C THR A 218 0.86 4.59 19.54
N GLY A 219 2.13 4.22 19.66
CA GLY A 219 2.59 2.84 19.79
C GLY A 219 2.56 2.03 18.48
N ARG A 220 2.16 2.62 17.35
CA ARG A 220 2.12 1.95 16.03
C ARG A 220 2.44 2.91 14.88
N PRO A 221 3.03 2.45 13.77
CA PRO A 221 3.31 3.32 12.62
C PRO A 221 2.00 3.82 11.96
N PRO A 222 2.05 4.92 11.18
CA PRO A 222 0.86 5.50 10.56
C PRO A 222 0.18 4.58 9.54
N PHE A 223 0.95 3.66 8.95
CA PHE A 223 0.50 2.76 7.90
C PHE A 223 0.96 1.32 8.19
N THR A 224 0.04 0.38 8.03
CA THR A 224 0.25 -1.06 8.28
C THR A 224 -0.46 -1.86 7.20
N GLY A 225 0.12 -2.98 6.77
CA GLY A 225 -0.49 -3.86 5.79
C GLY A 225 0.21 -5.20 5.70
N ASP A 226 -0.47 -6.17 5.08
CA ASP A 226 -0.01 -7.57 4.99
C ASP A 226 1.18 -7.76 4.02
N SER A 227 1.56 -6.70 3.29
CA SER A 227 2.75 -6.71 2.43
C SER A 227 3.46 -5.35 2.43
N PRO A 228 4.80 -5.33 2.22
CA PRO A 228 5.56 -4.10 2.06
C PRO A 228 5.06 -3.19 0.92
N VAL A 229 4.51 -3.79 -0.13
CA VAL A 229 3.94 -3.07 -1.28
C VAL A 229 2.64 -2.37 -0.89
N ALA A 230 1.79 -3.02 -0.07
CA ALA A 230 0.58 -2.40 0.45
C ALA A 230 0.92 -1.17 1.32
N VAL A 231 1.88 -1.29 2.23
CA VAL A 231 2.33 -0.16 3.06
C VAL A 231 2.93 0.96 2.21
N ALA A 232 3.72 0.63 1.19
CA ALA A 232 4.26 1.61 0.24
C ALA A 232 3.13 2.35 -0.52
N TYR A 233 2.07 1.63 -0.93
CA TYR A 233 0.89 2.23 -1.55
C TYR A 233 0.18 3.22 -0.61
N GLN A 234 0.02 2.85 0.66
CA GLN A 234 -0.57 3.73 1.68
C GLN A 234 0.25 5.01 1.86
N HIS A 235 1.59 4.93 1.95
CA HIS A 235 2.43 6.12 1.98
C HIS A 235 2.23 7.01 0.74
N VAL A 236 1.99 6.44 -0.44
CA VAL A 236 1.82 7.18 -1.70
C VAL A 236 0.43 7.78 -1.89
N ARG A 237 -0.63 7.14 -1.38
CA ARG A 237 -2.03 7.48 -1.71
C ARG A 237 -2.93 7.79 -0.52
N GLU A 238 -2.73 7.14 0.62
CA GLU A 238 -3.62 7.27 1.77
C GLU A 238 -3.15 8.39 2.69
N ASN A 239 -4.09 9.20 3.18
CA ASN A 239 -3.76 10.21 4.20
C ASN A 239 -3.57 9.51 5.56
N PRO A 240 -2.54 9.90 6.33
CA PRO A 240 -2.34 9.33 7.66
C PRO A 240 -3.49 9.77 8.58
N PRO A 241 -3.90 8.92 9.53
CA PRO A 241 -4.79 9.35 10.61
C PRO A 241 -4.08 10.41 11.49
N ALA A 242 -4.84 11.17 12.26
CA ALA A 242 -4.23 12.02 13.30
C ALA A 242 -3.78 11.12 14.48
N PRO A 243 -2.63 11.40 15.12
CA PRO A 243 -2.25 10.72 16.36
C PRO A 243 -3.37 10.68 17.40
N SER A 244 -4.11 11.79 17.58
CA SER A 244 -5.25 11.88 18.50
C SER A 244 -6.40 10.92 18.20
N ASP A 245 -6.54 10.46 16.95
CA ASP A 245 -7.57 9.48 16.56
C ASP A 245 -7.28 8.10 17.18
N ILE A 246 -6.04 7.85 17.60
CA ILE A 246 -5.57 6.57 18.18
C ILE A 246 -5.28 6.75 19.67
N ALA A 247 -4.60 7.84 20.04
CA ALA A 247 -4.19 8.16 21.41
C ALA A 247 -4.79 9.51 21.82
N SER A 248 -5.91 9.48 22.54
CA SER A 248 -6.73 10.67 22.83
C SER A 248 -6.07 11.71 23.75
N ASP A 249 -4.98 11.33 24.41
CA ASP A 249 -4.15 12.20 25.25
C ASP A 249 -3.17 13.05 24.43
N VAL A 250 -2.99 12.76 23.13
CA VAL A 250 -2.15 13.56 22.24
C VAL A 250 -2.81 14.93 21.97
N PRO A 251 -2.12 16.06 22.26
CA PRO A 251 -2.62 17.39 21.98
C PRO A 251 -2.72 17.68 20.47
N GLU A 252 -3.72 18.49 20.09
CA GLU A 252 -3.92 18.95 18.69
C GLU A 252 -2.66 19.58 18.08
N THR A 253 -1.82 20.24 18.88
CA THR A 253 -0.55 20.81 18.41
C THR A 253 0.40 19.75 17.87
N LEU A 254 0.45 18.56 18.47
CA LEU A 254 1.25 17.44 17.97
C LEU A 254 0.62 16.75 16.78
N ASP A 255 -0.72 16.74 16.65
CA ASP A 255 -1.37 16.30 15.41
C ASP A 255 -0.95 17.19 14.25
N ARG A 256 -1.02 18.52 14.42
CA ARG A 256 -0.65 19.49 13.38
C ARG A 256 0.80 19.31 12.93
N ILE A 257 1.71 19.15 13.88
CA ILE A 257 3.13 18.95 13.60
C ILE A 257 3.36 17.63 12.85
N THR A 258 2.76 16.54 13.33
CA THR A 258 2.92 15.20 12.76
C THR A 258 2.34 15.14 11.35
N LEU A 259 1.13 15.69 11.13
CA LEU A 259 0.48 15.72 9.82
C LEU A 259 1.19 16.62 8.81
N LYS A 260 1.80 17.74 9.25
CA LYS A 260 2.67 18.56 8.39
C LYS A 260 3.88 17.76 7.91
N ALA A 261 4.55 17.01 8.81
CA ALA A 261 5.68 16.17 8.43
C ALA A 261 5.27 15.04 7.46
N LEU A 262 4.07 14.48 7.64
CA LEU A 262 3.52 13.40 6.84
C LEU A 262 2.77 13.85 5.57
N ALA A 263 2.88 15.12 5.18
CA ALA A 263 2.29 15.62 3.93
C ALA A 263 2.87 14.86 2.72
N LYS A 264 2.02 14.58 1.72
CA LYS A 264 2.43 13.76 0.57
C LYS A 264 3.36 14.51 -0.37
N GLU A 265 3.00 15.75 -0.70
CA GLU A 265 3.84 16.65 -1.48
C GLU A 265 4.98 17.20 -0.62
N ARG A 266 6.18 17.28 -1.20
CA ARG A 266 7.39 17.68 -0.45
C ARG A 266 7.38 19.14 -0.05
N ASP A 267 6.75 19.98 -0.86
CA ASP A 267 6.67 21.43 -0.63
C ASP A 267 5.68 21.78 0.50
N ASP A 268 4.77 20.87 0.85
CA ASP A 268 3.82 21.03 1.95
C ASP A 268 4.39 20.59 3.32
N ARG A 269 5.56 19.93 3.32
CA ARG A 269 6.26 19.49 4.53
C ARG A 269 7.07 20.63 5.15
N TYR A 270 7.66 20.36 6.31
CA TYR A 270 8.80 21.16 6.79
C TYR A 270 9.91 21.14 5.74
N GLN A 271 10.52 22.31 5.48
CA GLN A 271 11.58 22.41 4.48
C GLN A 271 12.96 22.12 5.07
N THR A 272 13.11 22.22 6.39
CA THR A 272 14.36 21.94 7.11
C THR A 272 14.11 21.21 8.42
N ALA A 273 15.08 20.41 8.88
CA ALA A 273 15.01 19.76 10.19
C ALA A 273 14.94 20.76 11.34
N GLY A 274 15.59 21.93 11.20
CA GLY A 274 15.51 23.02 12.18
C GLY A 274 14.10 23.61 12.34
N GLU A 275 13.35 23.77 11.24
CA GLU A 275 11.96 24.24 11.27
C GLU A 275 11.06 23.25 12.03
N PHE A 276 11.20 21.95 11.73
CA PHE A 276 10.44 20.90 12.41
C PHE A 276 10.79 20.85 13.90
N ARG A 277 12.08 20.91 14.24
CA ARG A 277 12.55 20.91 15.63
C ARG A 277 12.03 22.12 16.41
N ALA A 278 12.02 23.31 15.79
CA ALA A 278 11.54 24.54 16.43
C ALA A 278 10.06 24.44 16.83
N ASP A 279 9.21 23.84 15.98
CA ASP A 279 7.79 23.62 16.30
C ASP A 279 7.60 22.61 17.46
N LEU A 280 8.38 21.52 17.49
CA LEU A 280 8.37 20.55 18.60
C LEU A 280 8.81 21.18 19.93
N GLU A 281 9.90 21.95 19.92
CA GLU A 281 10.36 22.65 21.10
C GLU A 281 9.39 23.75 21.56
N ALA A 282 8.63 24.34 20.63
CA ALA A 282 7.58 25.30 20.98
C ALA A 282 6.45 24.63 21.77
N VAL A 283 6.09 23.38 21.45
CA VAL A 283 5.10 22.59 22.21
C VAL A 283 5.55 22.40 23.67
N LEU A 284 6.82 22.02 23.90
CA LEU A 284 7.38 21.86 25.25
C LEU A 284 7.34 23.16 26.07
N ARG A 285 7.41 24.32 25.41
CA ARG A 285 7.36 25.65 26.04
C ARG A 285 5.95 26.25 26.12
N GLY A 286 4.92 25.56 25.63
CA GLY A 286 3.54 26.08 25.54
C GLY A 286 3.38 27.25 24.55
N GLY A 287 4.25 27.34 23.55
CA GLY A 287 4.26 28.38 22.53
C GLY A 287 3.36 28.09 21.31
N ALA A 288 3.24 29.06 20.41
CA ALA A 288 2.54 28.88 19.14
C ALA A 288 3.41 28.11 18.12
N VAL A 289 2.79 27.18 17.40
CA VAL A 289 3.44 26.35 16.36
C VAL A 289 3.10 26.88 14.96
N GLY A 290 4.06 26.78 14.03
CA GLY A 290 3.92 27.21 12.63
C GLY A 290 3.14 26.22 11.74
N ALA A 291 2.93 24.98 12.19
CA ALA A 291 2.12 23.98 11.48
C ALA A 291 0.66 24.44 11.31
N PRO A 292 0.02 24.32 10.13
CA PRO A 292 -1.37 24.74 9.93
C PRO A 292 -2.37 23.91 10.77
N PRO A 293 -3.61 24.39 11.02
CA PRO A 293 -4.62 23.64 11.76
C PRO A 293 -5.04 22.35 11.04
N VAL A 294 -5.42 21.31 11.78
CA VAL A 294 -5.70 19.95 11.27
C VAL A 294 -6.72 19.95 10.12
N GLY A 295 -7.76 20.80 10.21
CA GLY A 295 -8.79 20.94 9.17
C GLY A 295 -8.28 21.42 7.80
N ALA A 296 -7.13 22.09 7.73
CA ALA A 296 -6.54 22.52 6.47
C ALA A 296 -6.00 21.34 5.63
N PHE A 297 -5.51 20.28 6.29
CA PHE A 297 -5.00 19.08 5.61
C PHE A 297 -6.11 18.25 4.96
N ALA A 298 -7.30 18.21 5.55
CA ALA A 298 -8.48 17.54 4.99
C ALA A 298 -8.96 18.19 3.68
N VAL A 299 -8.85 19.52 3.56
CA VAL A 299 -9.24 20.28 2.36
C VAL A 299 -8.24 20.08 1.22
N ALA A 300 -6.93 20.02 1.52
CA ALA A 300 -5.90 19.71 0.52
C ALA A 300 -6.05 18.29 -0.05
N GLY A 301 -6.37 17.30 0.80
CA GLY A 301 -6.67 15.93 0.38
C GLY A 301 -7.91 15.82 -0.52
N ALA A 302 -8.96 16.60 -0.24
CA ALA A 302 -10.16 16.67 -1.07
C ALA A 302 -9.89 17.37 -2.42
N ALA A 303 -9.09 18.44 -2.44
CA ALA A 303 -8.71 19.15 -3.66
C ALA A 303 -7.83 18.29 -4.59
N GLY A 304 -6.90 17.49 -4.04
CA GLY A 304 -6.10 16.53 -4.80
C GLY A 304 -6.93 15.37 -5.39
N ALA A 305 -7.97 14.92 -4.67
CA ALA A 305 -8.91 13.91 -5.16
C ALA A 305 -9.82 14.43 -6.28
N LEU A 306 -10.23 15.70 -6.23
CA LEU A 306 -11.00 16.37 -7.28
C LEU A 306 -10.14 16.63 -8.54
N ALA A 307 -8.87 17.00 -8.37
CA ALA A 307 -7.94 17.20 -9.50
C ALA A 307 -7.61 15.90 -10.26
N ALA A 308 -7.63 14.74 -9.57
CA ALA A 308 -7.44 13.43 -10.20
C ALA A 308 -8.67 12.95 -11.00
N GLY A 309 -9.85 13.56 -10.78
CA GLY A 309 -11.11 13.22 -11.45
C GLY A 309 -11.37 13.92 -12.80
N GLU A 310 -10.58 14.93 -13.17
CA GLU A 310 -10.80 15.74 -14.38
C GLU A 310 -9.62 15.76 -15.38
N ALA A 311 -8.66 14.84 -15.28
CA ALA A 311 -7.61 14.69 -16.28
C ALA A 311 -8.05 13.76 -17.44
N THR A 312 -9.09 14.17 -18.17
CA THR A 312 -9.36 13.65 -19.53
C THR A 312 -9.86 14.81 -20.39
N GLN A 313 -8.92 15.68 -20.79
CA GLN A 313 -9.11 16.56 -21.93
C GLN A 313 -7.96 16.41 -22.92
N VAL A 314 -8.37 16.45 -24.18
CA VAL A 314 -7.65 16.10 -25.40
C VAL A 314 -6.47 17.04 -25.63
N MET A 315 -5.30 16.46 -25.91
CA MET A 315 -4.07 17.17 -26.27
C MET A 315 -4.19 17.74 -27.70
N ALA A 316 -4.11 19.06 -27.84
CA ALA A 316 -3.85 19.76 -29.11
C ALA A 316 -2.48 20.47 -29.02
N PRO A 317 -1.74 20.64 -30.13
CA PRO A 317 -0.30 20.86 -30.09
C PRO A 317 0.05 22.29 -29.66
N ALA A 318 0.97 22.41 -28.70
CA ALA A 318 1.60 23.68 -28.35
C ALA A 318 2.67 24.03 -29.40
N THR A 319 2.46 25.16 -30.06
CA THR A 319 3.45 25.80 -30.94
C THR A 319 4.52 26.48 -30.08
N ALA A 320 5.78 26.25 -30.43
CA ALA A 320 6.94 26.85 -29.79
C ALA A 320 6.98 28.37 -30.06
N ALA A 321 6.87 29.17 -29.00
CA ALA A 321 7.16 30.61 -29.05
C ALA A 321 8.64 30.84 -28.69
N THR A 322 9.45 31.08 -29.71
CA THR A 322 10.83 31.55 -29.63
C THR A 322 10.86 32.99 -29.12
N GLN A 323 11.50 33.26 -27.98
CA GLN A 323 11.90 34.61 -27.61
C GLN A 323 13.21 34.97 -28.30
N ALA A 324 13.14 35.92 -29.22
CA ALA A 324 14.27 36.55 -29.87
C ALA A 324 14.56 37.91 -29.21
N PHE A 325 15.78 38.09 -28.69
CA PHE A 325 16.33 39.40 -28.39
C PHE A 325 16.79 40.08 -29.69
N THR A 326 16.37 41.33 -29.90
CA THR A 326 16.89 42.22 -30.95
C THR A 326 17.36 43.55 -30.35
N PRO A 327 18.31 44.24 -31.00
CA PRO A 327 19.15 45.25 -30.37
C PRO A 327 18.56 46.66 -30.46
N GLY A 328 18.57 47.39 -29.34
CA GLY A 328 18.27 48.81 -29.26
C GLY A 328 19.53 49.65 -29.47
N SER A 329 19.51 50.46 -30.53
CA SER A 329 20.47 51.51 -30.81
C SER A 329 20.13 52.79 -30.03
N ALA A 330 21.14 53.50 -29.53
CA ALA A 330 21.03 54.92 -29.21
C ALA A 330 22.41 55.59 -29.25
N ALA A 331 22.48 56.65 -30.07
CA ALA A 331 23.63 57.49 -30.28
C ALA A 331 23.57 58.77 -29.44
N TRP A 332 24.76 59.30 -29.13
CA TRP A 332 25.14 60.70 -28.92
C TRP A 332 24.49 61.55 -27.81
N GLY A 333 25.38 62.09 -26.95
CA GLY A 333 25.17 63.30 -26.14
C GLY A 333 26.52 63.78 -25.59
N ALA A 334 26.88 65.03 -25.87
CA ALA A 334 28.21 65.64 -25.70
C ALA A 334 28.39 66.41 -24.37
N THR A 335 29.56 67.08 -24.26
CA THR A 335 30.05 68.10 -23.28
C THR A 335 30.79 67.53 -22.05
N GLY A 336 32.10 67.73 -21.86
CA GLY A 336 32.86 68.96 -21.55
C GLY A 336 33.16 68.97 -20.03
N ILE A 337 34.36 69.10 -19.43
CA ILE A 337 35.43 70.11 -19.54
C ILE A 337 36.55 69.77 -18.50
N THR A 338 37.81 70.13 -18.83
CA THR A 338 39.04 70.47 -18.03
C THR A 338 40.00 69.46 -17.33
N THR A 339 41.27 69.61 -17.77
CA THR A 339 42.67 69.26 -17.41
C THR A 339 43.21 69.81 -16.04
N PRO A 340 44.53 69.75 -15.62
CA PRO A 340 45.77 69.06 -16.10
C PRO A 340 46.84 68.58 -15.03
N GLY A 341 47.92 67.91 -15.52
CA GLY A 341 49.32 67.94 -14.98
C GLY A 341 49.78 66.70 -14.18
N ALA A 342 51.00 66.13 -14.23
CA ALA A 342 52.35 66.42 -14.75
C ALA A 342 53.12 65.05 -14.85
N GLY A 343 54.11 64.78 -15.72
CA GLY A 343 55.54 65.17 -15.61
C GLY A 343 56.50 63.96 -15.42
N ILE A 344 57.19 63.57 -16.51
CA ILE A 344 58.44 62.77 -16.86
C ILE A 344 59.56 62.69 -15.76
N PRO A 345 60.61 61.77 -15.70
CA PRO A 345 61.40 61.02 -16.75
C PRO A 345 61.75 59.51 -16.50
N GLU A 346 62.05 58.69 -17.53
CA GLU A 346 63.35 58.30 -18.18
C GLU A 346 64.34 57.48 -17.34
N ASP A 347 64.71 56.28 -17.84
CA ASP A 347 66.11 55.87 -18.00
C ASP A 347 66.25 54.68 -18.97
N ASP A 348 67.35 54.70 -19.72
CA ASP A 348 67.57 54.06 -21.01
C ASP A 348 68.68 52.98 -20.97
N GLU A 349 68.78 52.22 -22.07
CA GLU A 349 69.90 51.42 -22.58
C GLU A 349 70.18 49.97 -22.09
N ARG A 350 70.14 49.02 -23.05
CA ARG A 350 71.37 48.47 -23.71
C ARG A 350 71.05 47.45 -24.81
N GLY A 351 71.76 47.57 -25.94
CA GLY A 351 71.51 46.83 -27.18
C GLY A 351 72.20 45.48 -27.36
N ARG A 352 71.67 44.70 -28.31
CA ARG A 352 72.35 43.79 -29.28
C ARG A 352 71.29 43.11 -30.18
N GLY A 353 70.72 43.86 -31.13
CA GLY A 353 69.55 43.45 -31.92
C GLY A 353 69.78 42.51 -33.12
N TRP A 354 71.00 42.17 -33.51
CA TRP A 354 71.23 41.41 -34.75
C TRP A 354 71.36 39.88 -34.58
N LEU A 355 71.64 39.40 -33.37
CA LEU A 355 71.81 37.96 -33.08
C LEU A 355 70.48 37.20 -32.96
N VAL A 356 69.39 37.88 -32.59
CA VAL A 356 68.05 37.28 -32.47
C VAL A 356 67.46 36.94 -33.83
N TRP A 357 67.68 37.79 -34.84
CA TRP A 357 67.14 37.57 -36.20
C TRP A 357 67.84 36.43 -36.95
N LEU A 358 69.10 36.14 -36.65
CA LEU A 358 69.81 34.97 -37.22
C LEU A 358 69.28 33.64 -36.63
N LEU A 359 68.98 33.61 -35.33
CA LEU A 359 68.45 32.42 -34.64
C LEU A 359 67.00 32.12 -35.03
N VAL A 360 66.19 33.16 -35.24
CA VAL A 360 64.81 33.00 -35.74
C VAL A 360 64.80 32.47 -37.19
N GLY A 361 65.73 32.92 -38.04
CA GLY A 361 65.84 32.42 -39.42
C GLY A 361 66.18 30.93 -39.50
N ILE A 362 67.10 30.46 -38.66
CA ILE A 362 67.49 29.04 -38.61
C ILE A 362 66.38 28.18 -38.00
N ALA A 363 65.67 28.68 -36.98
CA ALA A 363 64.52 27.98 -36.39
C ALA A 363 63.36 27.83 -37.38
N VAL A 364 63.07 28.86 -38.20
CA VAL A 364 62.01 28.80 -39.22
C VAL A 364 62.37 27.83 -40.35
N LEU A 365 63.65 27.76 -40.76
CA LEU A 365 64.10 26.81 -41.76
C LEU A 365 64.13 25.36 -41.23
N ALA A 366 64.48 25.16 -39.95
CA ALA A 366 64.42 23.86 -39.30
C ALA A 366 62.98 23.35 -39.14
N VAL A 367 62.05 24.24 -38.77
CA VAL A 367 60.61 23.92 -38.69
C VAL A 367 60.03 23.67 -40.08
N GLY A 368 60.38 24.48 -41.08
CA GLY A 368 59.95 24.29 -42.47
C GLY A 368 60.45 22.96 -43.06
N GLY A 369 61.71 22.60 -42.80
CA GLY A 369 62.29 21.32 -43.20
C GLY A 369 61.66 20.12 -42.47
N LEU A 370 61.33 20.27 -41.19
CA LEU A 370 60.65 19.24 -40.40
C LEU A 370 59.19 19.05 -40.85
N VAL A 371 58.50 20.15 -41.18
CA VAL A 371 57.13 20.13 -41.74
C VAL A 371 57.13 19.51 -43.13
N TRP A 372 58.10 19.85 -44.00
CA TRP A 372 58.25 19.23 -45.31
C TRP A 372 58.58 17.73 -45.19
N LEU A 373 59.48 17.33 -44.28
CA LEU A 373 59.82 15.93 -44.03
C LEU A 373 58.63 15.12 -43.47
N LEU A 374 57.81 15.74 -42.61
CA LEU A 374 56.58 15.14 -42.08
C LEU A 374 55.44 15.06 -43.11
N LEU A 375 55.39 15.99 -44.07
CA LEU A 375 54.44 15.98 -45.18
C LEU A 375 54.88 15.02 -46.30
N SER A 376 56.19 14.85 -46.54
CA SER A 376 56.74 14.00 -47.60
C SER A 376 56.82 12.50 -47.22
N GLN A 377 56.68 12.14 -45.94
CA GLN A 377 56.60 10.74 -45.49
C GLN A 377 55.17 10.21 -45.29
N ARG A 378 54.14 11.05 -45.43
CA ARG A 378 52.74 10.58 -45.44
C ARG A 378 52.35 10.15 -46.84
N GLY A 379 52.60 8.87 -47.13
CA GLY A 379 51.85 8.18 -48.17
C GLY A 379 50.35 8.41 -47.95
N THR A 380 49.70 9.03 -48.92
CA THR A 380 48.26 9.21 -48.98
C THR A 380 47.59 7.85 -49.16
N ALA A 381 47.18 7.23 -48.07
CA ALA A 381 46.04 6.33 -48.05
C ALA A 381 45.04 6.90 -47.03
N ALA A 382 44.01 7.60 -47.52
CA ALA A 382 42.85 7.87 -46.69
C ALA A 382 42.32 6.50 -46.22
N PRO A 383 42.03 6.28 -44.92
CA PRO A 383 41.43 5.04 -44.49
C PRO A 383 40.12 4.89 -45.24
N THR A 384 39.96 3.81 -45.97
CA THR A 384 38.72 3.45 -46.64
C THR A 384 37.68 3.19 -45.56
N THR A 385 36.71 4.11 -45.44
CA THR A 385 35.61 4.03 -44.47
C THR A 385 34.36 3.48 -45.15
N THR A 386 33.48 2.89 -44.35
CA THR A 386 32.18 2.33 -44.75
C THR A 386 31.12 2.79 -43.74
N SER A 387 29.90 3.04 -44.19
CA SER A 387 28.81 3.47 -43.30
C SER A 387 28.20 2.25 -42.62
N VAL A 388 27.90 2.36 -41.32
CA VAL A 388 27.13 1.32 -40.61
C VAL A 388 25.73 1.21 -41.25
N PRO A 389 25.34 0.05 -41.83
CA PRO A 389 24.01 -0.19 -42.36
C PRO A 389 22.94 -0.18 -41.27
N ASP A 390 21.71 0.23 -41.64
CA ASP A 390 20.55 0.06 -40.76
C ASP A 390 20.14 -1.42 -40.68
N VAL A 391 20.17 -1.96 -39.47
CA VAL A 391 19.83 -3.36 -39.15
C VAL A 391 18.70 -3.45 -38.14
N VAL A 392 18.02 -2.35 -37.82
CA VAL A 392 16.88 -2.35 -36.88
C VAL A 392 15.76 -3.24 -37.43
N ASN A 393 15.09 -3.98 -36.52
CA ASN A 393 14.07 -5.00 -36.82
C ASN A 393 14.54 -6.24 -37.59
N LEU A 394 15.83 -6.39 -37.87
CA LEU A 394 16.38 -7.64 -38.42
C LEU A 394 16.72 -8.62 -37.30
N THR A 395 16.69 -9.92 -37.60
CA THR A 395 17.22 -10.94 -36.69
C THR A 395 18.73 -10.76 -36.51
N GLU A 396 19.29 -11.28 -35.42
CA GLU A 396 20.73 -11.23 -35.17
C GLU A 396 21.56 -11.75 -36.37
N GLN A 397 21.14 -12.87 -36.96
CA GLN A 397 21.84 -13.45 -38.10
C GLN A 397 21.80 -12.54 -39.34
N GLN A 398 20.63 -12.01 -39.68
CA GLN A 398 20.48 -11.08 -40.81
C GLN A 398 21.27 -9.78 -40.60
N ALA A 399 21.34 -9.29 -39.35
CA ALA A 399 22.12 -8.11 -39.01
C ALA A 399 23.64 -8.38 -39.14
N ARG A 400 24.11 -9.56 -38.71
CA ARG A 400 25.49 -10.01 -38.91
C ARG A 400 25.84 -10.08 -40.39
N ASP A 401 25.01 -10.73 -41.19
CA ASP A 401 25.24 -10.87 -42.64
C ASP A 401 25.31 -9.49 -43.34
N LYS A 402 24.45 -8.54 -42.93
CA LYS A 402 24.41 -7.18 -43.49
C LYS A 402 25.60 -6.33 -43.05
N LEU A 403 26.09 -6.50 -41.82
CA LEU A 403 27.31 -5.85 -41.32
C LEU A 403 28.57 -6.41 -41.97
N ASP A 404 28.64 -7.74 -42.14
CA ASP A 404 29.75 -8.41 -42.82
C ASP A 404 29.83 -8.00 -44.30
N ALA A 405 28.68 -7.86 -44.97
CA ALA A 405 28.61 -7.33 -46.35
C ALA A 405 29.12 -5.88 -46.45
N ALA A 406 28.93 -5.08 -45.40
CA ALA A 406 29.50 -3.74 -45.27
C ALA A 406 30.98 -3.74 -44.82
N LYS A 407 31.59 -4.92 -44.63
CA LYS A 407 32.95 -5.14 -44.13
C LYS A 407 33.16 -4.57 -42.72
N LEU A 408 32.16 -4.69 -41.87
CA LEU A 408 32.18 -4.36 -40.44
C LEU A 408 32.03 -5.63 -39.62
N LYS A 409 32.76 -5.74 -38.50
CA LYS A 409 32.72 -6.94 -37.65
C LYS A 409 31.80 -6.73 -36.46
N VAL A 410 31.03 -7.75 -36.07
CA VAL A 410 30.25 -7.67 -34.84
C VAL A 410 31.14 -7.98 -33.63
N SER A 411 31.31 -7.03 -32.71
CA SER A 411 32.10 -7.23 -31.47
C SER A 411 31.35 -8.03 -30.40
N GLY A 412 30.02 -8.04 -30.45
CA GLY A 412 29.18 -8.77 -29.51
C GLY A 412 27.72 -8.40 -29.66
N THR A 413 26.90 -8.98 -28.78
CA THR A 413 25.49 -8.63 -28.62
C THR A 413 25.23 -8.21 -27.18
N GLN A 414 24.41 -7.18 -27.02
CA GLN A 414 23.81 -6.77 -25.76
C GLN A 414 22.31 -6.92 -25.86
N GLN A 415 21.63 -7.10 -24.73
CA GLN A 415 20.18 -7.22 -24.72
C GLN A 415 19.52 -6.02 -24.04
N GLU A 416 18.49 -5.46 -24.65
CA GLU A 416 17.69 -4.37 -24.09
C GLU A 416 16.19 -4.63 -24.28
N ASN A 417 15.35 -4.01 -23.45
CA ASN A 417 13.90 -4.16 -23.55
C ASN A 417 13.37 -3.23 -24.65
N SER A 418 12.39 -3.69 -25.43
CA SER A 418 11.73 -2.87 -26.43
C SER A 418 10.28 -3.28 -26.58
N ASP A 419 9.38 -2.29 -26.50
CA ASP A 419 7.94 -2.52 -26.65
C ASP A 419 7.51 -2.59 -28.13
N SER A 420 8.36 -2.14 -29.05
CA SER A 420 8.08 -2.06 -30.49
C SER A 420 8.87 -3.05 -31.35
N VAL A 421 9.99 -3.57 -30.84
CA VAL A 421 10.86 -4.50 -31.57
C VAL A 421 10.68 -5.92 -31.02
N PRO A 422 10.35 -6.93 -31.85
CA PRO A 422 10.17 -8.30 -31.39
C PRO A 422 11.40 -8.88 -30.71
N ALA A 423 11.20 -9.75 -29.71
CA ALA A 423 12.30 -10.41 -29.02
C ALA A 423 13.24 -11.15 -30.00
N GLY A 424 14.55 -10.99 -29.83
CA GLY A 424 15.57 -11.55 -30.70
C GLY A 424 15.89 -10.73 -31.97
N SER A 425 15.21 -9.61 -32.19
CA SER A 425 15.51 -8.67 -33.28
C SER A 425 16.36 -7.48 -32.80
N VAL A 426 17.15 -6.88 -33.69
CA VAL A 426 18.03 -5.76 -33.37
C VAL A 426 17.22 -4.48 -33.13
N THR A 427 17.44 -3.84 -31.99
CA THR A 427 16.83 -2.55 -31.62
C THR A 427 17.68 -1.38 -32.10
N ARG A 428 19.00 -1.49 -32.00
CA ARG A 428 20.00 -0.49 -32.43
C ARG A 428 21.41 -1.08 -32.50
N THR A 429 22.34 -0.31 -33.04
CA THR A 429 23.78 -0.63 -33.06
C THR A 429 24.60 0.47 -32.38
N ASP A 430 25.80 0.10 -31.91
CA ASP A 430 26.82 1.06 -31.49
C ASP A 430 28.16 0.72 -32.16
N PRO A 431 28.71 1.58 -33.04
CA PRO A 431 28.19 2.88 -33.47
C PRO A 431 26.82 2.83 -34.18
N ALA A 432 26.06 3.93 -34.10
CA ALA A 432 24.71 4.01 -34.67
C ALA A 432 24.70 3.88 -36.21
N ALA A 433 23.60 3.39 -36.77
CA ALA A 433 23.40 3.30 -38.21
C ALA A 433 23.64 4.66 -38.91
N GLY A 434 24.29 4.63 -40.07
CA GLY A 434 24.71 5.83 -40.81
C GLY A 434 26.07 6.39 -40.39
N THR A 435 26.67 5.92 -39.28
CA THR A 435 28.00 6.39 -38.85
C THR A 435 29.09 5.86 -39.79
N SER A 436 29.98 6.73 -40.25
CA SER A 436 31.15 6.31 -41.06
C SER A 436 32.22 5.71 -40.16
N GLN A 437 32.60 4.47 -40.44
CA GLN A 437 33.58 3.71 -39.66
C GLN A 437 34.69 3.14 -40.56
N PRO A 438 35.93 2.98 -40.05
CA PRO A 438 36.98 2.29 -40.79
C PRO A 438 36.56 0.86 -41.16
N LEU A 439 37.01 0.37 -42.31
CA LEU A 439 36.84 -1.04 -42.68
C LEU A 439 37.38 -1.98 -41.58
N ASN A 440 36.65 -3.08 -41.34
CA ASN A 440 36.91 -4.09 -40.30
C ASN A 440 36.78 -3.61 -38.84
N SER A 441 36.27 -2.39 -38.62
CA SER A 441 35.93 -1.92 -37.27
C SER A 441 34.77 -2.73 -36.67
N SER A 442 34.64 -2.62 -35.35
CA SER A 442 33.69 -3.38 -34.56
C SER A 442 32.38 -2.63 -34.32
N VAL A 443 31.25 -3.32 -34.48
CA VAL A 443 29.89 -2.84 -34.20
C VAL A 443 29.23 -3.75 -33.16
N LEU A 444 28.68 -3.16 -32.11
CA LEU A 444 27.90 -3.84 -31.08
C LEU A 444 26.43 -3.85 -31.47
N LEU A 445 25.78 -5.01 -31.40
CA LEU A 445 24.34 -5.14 -31.65
C LEU A 445 23.57 -5.11 -30.33
N TYR A 446 22.46 -4.38 -30.28
CA TYR A 446 21.49 -4.46 -29.19
C TYR A 446 20.27 -5.24 -29.66
N LEU A 447 19.92 -6.32 -28.95
CA LEU A 447 18.81 -7.21 -29.26
C LEU A 447 17.66 -6.99 -28.29
N SER A 448 16.44 -6.97 -28.81
CA SER A 448 15.22 -6.85 -28.02
C SER A 448 14.98 -8.09 -27.16
N LYS A 449 14.63 -7.89 -25.89
CA LYS A 449 14.04 -8.91 -24.99
C LYS A 449 12.50 -8.97 -25.09
N GLY A 450 11.88 -8.11 -25.91
CA GLY A 450 10.44 -7.84 -25.89
C GLY A 450 10.06 -6.77 -24.85
N PRO A 451 8.75 -6.52 -24.67
CA PRO A 451 8.26 -5.50 -23.76
C PRO A 451 8.59 -5.88 -22.32
N SER A 452 8.98 -4.88 -21.52
CA SER A 452 9.30 -5.09 -20.11
C SER A 452 8.05 -5.33 -19.24
N SER A 453 6.87 -4.99 -19.76
CA SER A 453 5.59 -5.15 -19.07
C SER A 453 4.48 -5.60 -20.02
N LEU A 454 3.54 -6.38 -19.49
CA LEU A 454 2.40 -6.95 -20.18
C LEU A 454 1.13 -6.59 -19.42
N LYS A 455 0.05 -6.33 -20.15
CA LYS A 455 -1.27 -6.07 -19.56
C LYS A 455 -1.97 -7.40 -19.31
N VAL A 456 -2.43 -7.63 -18.09
CA VAL A 456 -3.15 -8.86 -17.72
C VAL A 456 -4.48 -8.94 -18.48
N PRO A 457 -4.72 -9.99 -19.29
CA PRO A 457 -6.01 -10.23 -19.95
C PRO A 457 -7.15 -10.44 -18.96
N ASP A 458 -8.37 -10.07 -19.34
CA ASP A 458 -9.57 -10.41 -18.57
C ASP A 458 -10.03 -11.84 -18.89
N VAL A 459 -9.87 -12.72 -17.90
CA VAL A 459 -10.28 -14.13 -17.97
C VAL A 459 -11.46 -14.45 -17.05
N THR A 460 -12.15 -13.42 -16.56
CA THR A 460 -13.33 -13.57 -15.70
C THR A 460 -14.44 -14.36 -16.40
N GLY A 461 -15.06 -15.30 -15.69
CA GLY A 461 -16.11 -16.20 -16.21
C GLY A 461 -15.62 -17.35 -17.07
N LYS A 462 -14.32 -17.43 -17.40
CA LYS A 462 -13.74 -18.57 -18.13
C LYS A 462 -13.49 -19.75 -17.20
N THR A 463 -13.40 -20.95 -17.77
CA THR A 463 -12.92 -22.11 -17.01
C THR A 463 -11.45 -21.91 -16.64
N VAL A 464 -10.99 -22.54 -15.57
CA VAL A 464 -9.57 -22.49 -15.18
C VAL A 464 -8.65 -22.91 -16.32
N ALA A 465 -9.04 -23.91 -17.12
CA ALA A 465 -8.24 -24.40 -18.23
C ALA A 465 -8.11 -23.36 -19.36
N ASP A 466 -9.22 -22.71 -19.73
CA ASP A 466 -9.24 -21.67 -20.77
C ASP A 466 -8.49 -20.42 -20.31
N ALA A 467 -8.76 -19.97 -19.07
CA ALA A 467 -8.06 -18.86 -18.45
C ALA A 467 -6.54 -19.08 -18.40
N THR A 468 -6.12 -20.30 -18.05
CA THR A 468 -4.70 -20.65 -17.99
C THR A 468 -4.05 -20.62 -19.37
N THR A 469 -4.76 -21.09 -20.40
CA THR A 469 -4.26 -21.10 -21.78
C THR A 469 -4.06 -19.67 -22.29
N GLU A 470 -5.01 -18.80 -22.03
CA GLU A 470 -4.97 -17.40 -22.47
C GLU A 470 -3.91 -16.58 -21.75
N LEU A 471 -3.77 -16.74 -20.43
CA LEU A 471 -2.72 -16.07 -19.65
C LEU A 471 -1.32 -16.51 -20.11
N LYS A 472 -1.12 -17.80 -20.40
CA LYS A 472 0.14 -18.30 -20.95
C LYS A 472 0.42 -17.74 -22.34
N ALA A 473 -0.60 -17.68 -23.21
CA ALA A 473 -0.47 -17.10 -24.54
C ALA A 473 -0.12 -15.60 -24.49
N ALA A 474 -0.62 -14.90 -23.45
CA ALA A 474 -0.30 -13.50 -23.19
C ALA A 474 1.05 -13.29 -22.47
N GLY A 475 1.85 -14.34 -22.26
CA GLY A 475 3.20 -14.24 -21.68
C GLY A 475 3.26 -14.24 -20.15
N PHE A 476 2.19 -14.67 -19.47
CA PHE A 476 2.14 -14.82 -18.02
C PHE A 476 2.37 -16.27 -17.57
N VAL A 477 2.91 -16.42 -16.36
CA VAL A 477 2.95 -17.71 -15.66
C VAL A 477 1.67 -17.80 -14.82
N VAL A 478 1.01 -18.96 -14.77
CA VAL A 478 -0.20 -19.13 -13.95
C VAL A 478 0.17 -19.90 -12.70
N ASP A 479 -0.21 -19.35 -11.54
CA ASP A 479 0.02 -20.00 -10.26
C ASP A 479 -0.77 -21.34 -10.22
N PRO A 480 -0.13 -22.47 -9.88
CA PRO A 480 -0.85 -23.75 -9.75
C PRO A 480 -1.85 -23.75 -8.57
N THR A 481 -1.70 -22.85 -7.62
CA THR A 481 -2.62 -22.68 -6.49
C THR A 481 -3.78 -21.76 -6.87
N GLN A 482 -4.99 -22.22 -6.60
CA GLN A 482 -6.22 -21.47 -6.81
C GLN A 482 -6.74 -20.99 -5.46
N THR A 483 -7.23 -19.76 -5.40
CA THR A 483 -7.99 -19.28 -4.23
C THR A 483 -9.47 -19.58 -4.45
N SER A 484 -10.12 -20.17 -3.45
CA SER A 484 -11.56 -20.41 -3.49
C SER A 484 -12.31 -19.11 -3.19
N ASP A 485 -13.34 -18.80 -3.98
CA ASP A 485 -14.17 -17.60 -3.84
C ASP A 485 -15.66 -17.97 -3.82
N ASP A 486 -16.40 -17.52 -2.80
CA ASP A 486 -17.82 -17.83 -2.62
C ASP A 486 -18.67 -16.77 -3.33
N ASN A 487 -18.71 -16.83 -4.67
CA ASN A 487 -19.38 -15.83 -5.51
C ASN A 487 -20.68 -16.38 -6.14
N PRO A 488 -21.86 -15.82 -5.84
CA PRO A 488 -23.15 -16.30 -6.35
C PRO A 488 -23.35 -16.07 -7.86
N ASN A 489 -22.54 -15.22 -8.48
CA ASN A 489 -22.67 -14.87 -9.90
C ASN A 489 -21.96 -15.83 -10.85
N PHE A 490 -21.09 -16.70 -10.33
CA PHE A 490 -20.28 -17.61 -11.13
C PHE A 490 -20.52 -19.07 -10.71
N PRO A 491 -20.77 -19.99 -11.67
CA PRO A 491 -20.79 -21.42 -11.42
C PRO A 491 -19.47 -21.94 -10.85
N GLN A 492 -19.52 -23.07 -10.15
CA GLN A 492 -18.33 -23.75 -9.63
C GLN A 492 -17.29 -23.98 -10.74
N GLY A 493 -16.03 -23.64 -10.45
CA GLY A 493 -14.90 -23.89 -11.36
C GLY A 493 -14.65 -22.81 -12.41
N GLN A 494 -15.40 -21.70 -12.39
CA GLN A 494 -15.10 -20.52 -13.20
C GLN A 494 -14.24 -19.52 -12.44
N VAL A 495 -13.38 -18.80 -13.17
CA VAL A 495 -12.55 -17.74 -12.62
C VAL A 495 -13.41 -16.53 -12.26
N THR A 496 -13.33 -16.08 -11.02
CA THR A 496 -14.05 -14.89 -10.54
C THR A 496 -13.21 -13.63 -10.61
N LYS A 497 -11.89 -13.76 -10.42
CA LYS A 497 -10.90 -12.68 -10.50
C LYS A 497 -9.49 -13.25 -10.64
N THR A 498 -8.56 -12.40 -11.08
CA THR A 498 -7.13 -12.69 -11.11
C THR A 498 -6.37 -11.78 -10.15
N ASP A 499 -5.19 -12.22 -9.71
CA ASP A 499 -4.21 -11.40 -8.99
C ASP A 499 -2.84 -11.61 -9.64
N PRO A 500 -2.25 -10.62 -10.32
CA PRO A 500 -2.71 -9.25 -10.51
C PRO A 500 -4.06 -9.12 -11.25
N ILE A 501 -4.79 -8.02 -11.04
CA ILE A 501 -6.15 -7.85 -11.59
C ILE A 501 -6.14 -7.66 -13.11
N ALA A 502 -7.22 -8.08 -13.78
CA ALA A 502 -7.41 -7.87 -15.21
C ALA A 502 -7.22 -6.39 -15.58
N GLY A 503 -6.46 -6.16 -16.65
CA GLY A 503 -6.13 -4.82 -17.15
C GLY A 503 -4.95 -4.14 -16.47
N GLN A 504 -4.39 -4.70 -15.39
CA GLN A 504 -3.17 -4.19 -14.76
C GLN A 504 -1.95 -4.48 -15.62
N THR A 505 -1.05 -3.51 -15.73
CA THR A 505 0.25 -3.70 -16.39
C THR A 505 1.26 -4.20 -15.36
N VAL A 506 1.83 -5.38 -15.60
CA VAL A 506 2.83 -6.00 -14.72
C VAL A 506 4.03 -6.50 -15.53
N ALA A 507 5.13 -6.86 -14.89
CA ALA A 507 6.32 -7.29 -15.60
C ALA A 507 6.05 -8.53 -16.49
N ALA A 508 6.69 -8.60 -17.66
CA ALA A 508 6.59 -9.78 -18.51
C ALA A 508 7.03 -11.05 -17.76
N GLY A 509 6.29 -12.15 -17.90
CA GLY A 509 6.56 -13.39 -17.16
C GLY A 509 6.09 -13.40 -15.70
N SER A 510 5.35 -12.38 -15.24
CA SER A 510 4.77 -12.37 -13.90
C SER A 510 3.80 -13.54 -13.68
N THR A 511 3.72 -14.01 -12.44
CA THR A 511 2.77 -15.04 -12.04
C THR A 511 1.39 -14.42 -11.79
N VAL A 512 0.35 -14.98 -12.40
CA VAL A 512 -1.06 -14.62 -12.22
C VAL A 512 -1.75 -15.74 -11.45
N LYS A 513 -2.28 -15.41 -10.28
CA LYS A 513 -3.08 -16.29 -9.44
C LYS A 513 -4.56 -16.18 -9.81
N LEU A 514 -5.24 -17.32 -9.87
CA LEU A 514 -6.66 -17.39 -10.19
C LEU A 514 -7.49 -17.56 -8.91
N SER A 515 -8.51 -16.73 -8.74
CA SER A 515 -9.60 -17.00 -7.80
C SER A 515 -10.73 -17.69 -8.54
N VAL A 516 -11.23 -18.79 -7.99
CA VAL A 516 -12.17 -19.69 -8.65
C VAL A 516 -13.41 -19.84 -7.79
N SER A 517 -14.58 -19.75 -8.43
CA SER A 517 -15.85 -19.93 -7.75
C SER A 517 -15.93 -21.32 -7.11
N SER A 518 -16.14 -21.35 -5.81
CA SER A 518 -16.34 -22.57 -5.02
C SER A 518 -17.68 -23.25 -5.33
N GLY A 519 -18.63 -22.51 -5.94
CA GLY A 519 -20.02 -22.90 -6.06
C GLY A 519 -20.80 -22.80 -4.74
N ASN A 520 -20.20 -22.25 -3.68
CA ASN A 520 -20.86 -22.01 -2.41
C ASN A 520 -21.41 -20.59 -2.32
N VAL A 521 -22.44 -20.43 -1.50
CA VAL A 521 -23.10 -19.17 -1.16
C VAL A 521 -23.42 -19.14 0.32
N VAL A 522 -23.38 -17.96 0.92
CA VAL A 522 -23.71 -17.76 2.33
C VAL A 522 -25.18 -17.38 2.45
N LEU A 523 -25.95 -18.21 3.16
CA LEU A 523 -27.35 -17.93 3.47
C LEU A 523 -27.46 -16.92 4.60
N GLY A 524 -28.19 -15.83 4.39
CA GLY A 524 -28.54 -14.87 5.44
C GLY A 524 -29.77 -15.26 6.26
N ASN A 525 -30.06 -14.49 7.31
CA ASN A 525 -31.29 -14.63 8.09
C ASN A 525 -32.51 -14.16 7.27
N LEU A 526 -33.44 -15.09 7.05
CA LEU A 526 -34.73 -14.89 6.37
C LEU A 526 -35.89 -14.74 7.36
N VAL A 527 -35.71 -15.09 8.63
CA VAL A 527 -36.75 -14.99 9.66
C VAL A 527 -37.14 -13.52 9.86
N GLY A 528 -38.45 -13.26 9.88
CA GLY A 528 -39.02 -11.91 9.99
C GLY A 528 -39.19 -11.18 8.66
N GLN A 529 -38.67 -11.72 7.55
CA GLN A 529 -38.90 -11.17 6.22
C GLN A 529 -40.26 -11.60 5.66
N LYS A 530 -40.81 -10.81 4.73
CA LYS A 530 -41.98 -11.26 3.95
C LYS A 530 -41.60 -12.43 3.06
N GLN A 531 -42.53 -13.34 2.81
CA GLN A 531 -42.29 -14.51 1.95
C GLN A 531 -41.67 -14.14 0.59
N ALA A 532 -42.17 -13.08 -0.07
CA ALA A 532 -41.67 -12.65 -1.37
C ALA A 532 -40.20 -12.22 -1.32
N ASP A 533 -39.81 -11.45 -0.30
CA ASP A 533 -38.45 -10.96 -0.12
C ASP A 533 -37.49 -12.11 0.20
N ALA A 534 -37.92 -13.06 1.05
CA ALA A 534 -37.14 -14.24 1.38
C ALA A 534 -36.88 -15.14 0.15
N VAL A 535 -37.91 -15.35 -0.68
CA VAL A 535 -37.77 -16.12 -1.94
C VAL A 535 -36.87 -15.41 -2.94
N ALA A 536 -36.97 -14.07 -3.04
CA ALA A 536 -36.07 -13.27 -3.87
C ALA A 536 -34.61 -13.39 -3.41
N ALA A 537 -34.36 -13.33 -2.10
CA ALA A 537 -33.02 -13.51 -1.52
C ALA A 537 -32.43 -14.90 -1.84
N LEU A 538 -33.22 -15.96 -1.70
CA LEU A 538 -32.80 -17.33 -2.06
C LEU A 538 -32.48 -17.46 -3.56
N THR A 539 -33.31 -16.85 -4.41
CA THR A 539 -33.13 -16.88 -5.87
C THR A 539 -31.88 -16.11 -6.31
N ALA A 540 -31.57 -14.98 -5.65
CA ALA A 540 -30.36 -14.21 -5.89
C ALA A 540 -29.09 -15.03 -5.57
N LEU A 541 -29.14 -15.87 -4.53
CA LEU A 541 -28.08 -16.80 -4.16
C LEU A 541 -28.07 -18.11 -4.98
N LYS A 542 -28.92 -18.23 -6.02
CA LYS A 542 -29.09 -19.45 -6.83
C LYS A 542 -29.44 -20.68 -5.98
N LEU A 543 -30.13 -20.49 -4.86
CA LEU A 543 -30.64 -21.56 -4.01
C LEU A 543 -32.05 -21.96 -4.44
N GLY A 544 -32.39 -23.23 -4.25
CA GLY A 544 -33.77 -23.68 -4.35
C GLY A 544 -34.57 -23.20 -3.13
N ASN A 545 -35.87 -22.99 -3.30
CA ASN A 545 -36.77 -22.64 -2.21
C ASN A 545 -37.90 -23.65 -2.07
N ASN A 546 -38.25 -23.97 -0.83
CA ASN A 546 -39.43 -24.75 -0.48
C ASN A 546 -40.21 -24.00 0.61
N VAL A 547 -41.46 -23.62 0.33
CA VAL A 547 -42.27 -22.82 1.26
C VAL A 547 -43.29 -23.70 1.93
N THR A 548 -43.19 -23.79 3.26
CA THR A 548 -44.18 -24.44 4.13
C THR A 548 -44.96 -23.38 4.90
N THR A 549 -46.19 -23.69 5.32
CA THR A 549 -47.01 -22.75 6.09
C THR A 549 -47.39 -23.32 7.44
N GLN A 550 -47.52 -22.45 8.44
CA GLN A 550 -47.95 -22.82 9.79
C GLN A 550 -48.95 -21.78 10.31
N PRO A 551 -50.06 -22.18 10.97
CA PRO A 551 -51.00 -21.23 11.55
C PRO A 551 -50.34 -20.38 12.65
N VAL A 552 -50.58 -19.07 12.62
CA VAL A 552 -50.09 -18.10 13.63
C VAL A 552 -51.24 -17.35 14.28
N THR A 553 -51.09 -17.01 15.57
CA THR A 553 -52.10 -16.26 16.34
C THR A 553 -51.94 -14.75 16.21
N ASP A 554 -50.72 -14.26 15.94
CA ASP A 554 -50.46 -12.83 15.69
C ASP A 554 -50.72 -12.50 14.20
N PRO A 555 -51.70 -11.62 13.89
CA PRO A 555 -51.97 -11.20 12.52
C PRO A 555 -50.76 -10.58 11.81
N LYS A 556 -49.80 -10.01 12.54
CA LYS A 556 -48.58 -9.40 11.96
C LYS A 556 -47.61 -10.45 11.39
N GLN A 557 -47.73 -11.70 11.80
CA GLN A 557 -46.88 -12.80 11.33
C GLN A 557 -47.43 -13.50 10.09
N VAL A 558 -48.66 -13.18 9.66
CA VAL A 558 -49.26 -13.75 8.45
C VAL A 558 -48.49 -13.26 7.22
N GLY A 559 -48.02 -14.19 6.38
CA GLY A 559 -47.19 -13.91 5.20
C GLY A 559 -45.72 -13.60 5.51
N VAL A 560 -45.30 -13.73 6.76
CA VAL A 560 -43.93 -13.51 7.25
C VAL A 560 -43.27 -14.84 7.56
N VAL A 561 -41.97 -14.95 7.27
CA VAL A 561 -41.16 -16.14 7.60
C VAL A 561 -40.99 -16.25 9.11
N THR A 562 -41.46 -17.34 9.69
CA THR A 562 -41.37 -17.63 11.13
C THR A 562 -40.19 -18.54 11.46
N ALA A 563 -39.76 -19.37 10.51
CA ALA A 563 -38.60 -20.26 10.67
C ALA A 563 -37.93 -20.56 9.32
N GLN A 564 -36.67 -20.98 9.38
CA GLN A 564 -35.90 -21.52 8.26
C GLN A 564 -35.16 -22.80 8.72
N ASP A 565 -34.98 -23.77 7.83
CA ASP A 565 -34.36 -25.06 8.16
C ASP A 565 -32.83 -24.98 8.33
N ARG A 566 -32.20 -23.98 7.72
CA ARG A 566 -30.75 -23.70 7.83
C ARG A 566 -30.51 -22.46 8.67
N PRO A 567 -29.58 -22.44 9.63
CA PRO A 567 -29.29 -21.24 10.41
C PRO A 567 -28.69 -20.11 9.56
N ASP A 568 -28.71 -18.89 10.09
CA ASP A 568 -27.99 -17.74 9.52
C ASP A 568 -26.50 -18.06 9.32
N LYS A 569 -25.91 -17.48 8.27
CA LYS A 569 -24.52 -17.68 7.82
C LYS A 569 -24.17 -19.12 7.41
N SER A 570 -25.16 -19.95 7.10
CA SER A 570 -24.91 -21.29 6.56
C SER A 570 -24.25 -21.21 5.19
N ILE A 571 -23.14 -21.94 5.00
CA ILE A 571 -22.48 -22.08 3.69
C ILE A 571 -23.15 -23.23 2.94
N LEU A 572 -23.78 -22.93 1.81
CA LEU A 572 -24.55 -23.86 1.00
C LEU A 572 -24.04 -23.90 -0.43
N LYS A 573 -24.12 -25.07 -1.08
CA LYS A 573 -23.87 -25.14 -2.52
C LYS A 573 -25.03 -24.52 -3.29
N GLN A 574 -24.74 -23.81 -4.37
CA GLN A 574 -25.75 -23.37 -5.34
C GLN A 574 -26.63 -24.56 -5.75
N GLY A 575 -27.94 -24.32 -5.89
CA GLY A 575 -28.95 -25.36 -6.15
C GLY A 575 -29.45 -26.11 -4.90
N THR A 576 -28.85 -25.91 -3.73
CA THR A 576 -29.39 -26.48 -2.48
C THR A 576 -30.76 -25.90 -2.18
N VAL A 577 -31.73 -26.75 -1.84
CA VAL A 577 -33.08 -26.32 -1.44
C VAL A 577 -33.08 -25.90 0.03
N VAL A 578 -33.51 -24.67 0.30
CA VAL A 578 -33.77 -24.13 1.65
C VAL A 578 -35.27 -24.13 1.90
N THR A 579 -35.68 -24.66 3.06
CA THR A 579 -37.09 -24.68 3.46
C THR A 579 -37.37 -23.51 4.41
N ILE A 580 -38.34 -22.67 4.05
CA ILE A 580 -38.84 -21.59 4.91
C ILE A 580 -40.26 -21.91 5.36
N THR A 581 -40.58 -21.58 6.61
CA THR A 581 -41.92 -21.68 7.19
C THR A 581 -42.52 -20.29 7.29
N VAL A 582 -43.71 -20.10 6.72
CA VAL A 582 -44.42 -18.82 6.66
C VAL A 582 -45.68 -18.88 7.53
N GLY A 583 -45.94 -17.82 8.29
CA GLY A 583 -47.17 -17.71 9.06
C GLY A 583 -48.40 -17.66 8.15
N ALA A 584 -49.38 -18.51 8.40
CA ALA A 584 -50.68 -18.49 7.73
C ALA A 584 -51.78 -18.11 8.71
N ALA A 585 -52.83 -17.47 8.20
CA ALA A 585 -54.02 -17.22 9.01
C ALA A 585 -54.60 -18.55 9.52
N PRO A 586 -55.03 -18.62 10.79
CA PRO A 586 -55.61 -19.84 11.34
C PRO A 586 -56.91 -20.15 10.61
N THR A 587 -57.03 -21.37 10.09
CA THR A 587 -58.24 -21.86 9.42
C THR A 587 -59.23 -22.50 10.39
N THR A 588 -58.79 -22.79 11.61
CA THR A 588 -59.58 -23.38 12.69
C THR A 588 -59.42 -22.58 13.98
N ALA A 589 -60.46 -22.61 14.81
CA ALA A 589 -60.47 -22.02 16.15
C ALA A 589 -61.23 -22.93 17.11
N THR A 590 -60.88 -22.88 18.40
CA THR A 590 -61.56 -23.67 19.44
C THR A 590 -62.67 -22.84 20.07
N ILE A 591 -63.86 -23.43 20.20
CA ILE A 591 -64.99 -22.79 20.87
C ILE A 591 -64.65 -22.58 22.36
N PRO A 592 -64.65 -21.34 22.87
CA PRO A 592 -64.30 -21.06 24.25
C PRO A 592 -65.21 -21.78 25.25
N SER A 593 -64.66 -22.14 26.41
CA SER A 593 -65.44 -22.59 27.56
C SER A 593 -66.07 -21.38 28.29
N GLY A 594 -67.11 -21.63 29.09
CA GLY A 594 -67.76 -20.58 29.89
C GLY A 594 -68.68 -19.64 29.11
N ILE A 595 -69.00 -19.96 27.85
CA ILE A 595 -69.94 -19.18 27.01
C ILE A 595 -71.41 -19.64 27.16
N THR A 596 -71.69 -20.54 28.11
CA THR A 596 -73.03 -21.03 28.47
C THR A 596 -73.21 -20.98 29.98
N GLY A 597 -74.44 -20.75 30.46
CA GLY A 597 -74.77 -20.76 31.89
C GLY A 597 -75.85 -19.74 32.30
N PRO A 598 -76.34 -19.80 33.56
CA PRO A 598 -77.47 -18.99 34.04
C PRO A 598 -77.20 -17.49 34.13
N THR A 599 -75.94 -17.06 33.97
CA THR A 599 -75.52 -15.66 34.03
C THR A 599 -74.90 -15.16 32.74
N VAL A 600 -74.75 -16.03 31.72
CA VAL A 600 -74.07 -15.68 30.47
C VAL A 600 -75.08 -15.11 29.48
N THR A 601 -74.93 -13.83 29.15
CA THR A 601 -75.75 -13.15 28.16
C THR A 601 -75.34 -13.52 26.74
N VAL A 602 -76.26 -13.36 25.79
CA VAL A 602 -75.98 -13.56 24.35
C VAL A 602 -74.81 -12.68 23.89
N ASP A 603 -74.74 -11.44 24.35
CA ASP A 603 -73.69 -10.50 23.94
C ASP A 603 -72.32 -10.89 24.48
N ALA A 604 -72.24 -11.38 25.72
CA ALA A 604 -71.00 -11.90 26.29
C ALA A 604 -70.51 -13.15 25.56
N ALA A 605 -71.42 -14.08 25.23
CA ALA A 605 -71.08 -15.28 24.45
C ALA A 605 -70.64 -14.95 23.02
N LYS A 606 -71.32 -14.01 22.35
CA LYS A 606 -70.93 -13.50 21.02
C LYS A 606 -69.56 -12.83 21.06
N ALA A 607 -69.28 -12.01 22.06
CA ALA A 607 -67.98 -11.34 22.21
C ALA A 607 -66.84 -12.35 22.42
N ALA A 608 -67.06 -13.39 23.23
CA ALA A 608 -66.08 -14.46 23.43
C ALA A 608 -65.81 -15.27 22.16
N LEU A 609 -66.86 -15.65 21.41
CA LEU A 609 -66.73 -16.33 20.12
C LEU A 609 -66.02 -15.47 19.07
N THR A 610 -66.40 -14.19 18.98
CA THR A 610 -65.78 -13.22 18.07
C THR A 610 -64.30 -13.01 18.41
N SER A 611 -63.96 -12.96 19.71
CA SER A 611 -62.56 -12.86 20.17
C SER A 611 -61.73 -14.10 19.83
N ALA A 612 -62.37 -15.26 19.70
CA ALA A 612 -61.75 -16.50 19.22
C ALA A 612 -61.72 -16.60 17.67
N GLY A 613 -62.15 -15.56 16.95
CA GLY A 613 -62.20 -15.52 15.49
C GLY A 613 -63.44 -16.17 14.86
N LEU A 614 -64.37 -16.70 15.66
CA LEU A 614 -65.60 -17.35 15.19
C LEU A 614 -66.71 -16.32 14.99
N THR A 615 -67.00 -15.96 13.74
CA THR A 615 -67.92 -14.85 13.41
C THR A 615 -69.28 -15.29 12.84
N ASN A 616 -69.39 -16.53 12.35
CA ASN A 616 -70.64 -17.09 11.82
C ASN A 616 -71.54 -17.61 12.96
N ILE A 617 -72.15 -16.69 13.72
CA ILE A 617 -72.94 -17.01 14.91
C ILE A 617 -74.43 -16.91 14.61
N GLN A 618 -75.16 -18.00 14.82
CA GLN A 618 -76.63 -18.05 14.83
C GLN A 618 -77.17 -18.07 16.24
N VAL A 619 -78.31 -17.41 16.46
CA VAL A 619 -78.97 -17.37 17.77
C VAL A 619 -80.38 -17.90 17.63
N THR A 620 -80.67 -18.98 18.35
CA THR A 620 -82.00 -19.59 18.40
C THR A 620 -82.58 -19.38 19.79
N THR A 621 -83.64 -18.59 19.90
CA THR A 621 -84.34 -18.35 21.18
C THR A 621 -85.47 -19.34 21.35
N LEU A 622 -85.52 -20.06 22.47
CA LEU A 622 -86.60 -20.99 22.77
C LEU A 622 -87.89 -20.25 23.12
N ASP A 623 -89.03 -20.76 22.65
CA ASP A 623 -90.35 -20.25 23.03
C ASP A 623 -90.68 -20.73 24.46
N PRO A 624 -90.85 -19.82 25.44
CA PRO A 624 -91.12 -20.19 26.83
C PRO A 624 -92.44 -20.95 27.03
N LYS A 625 -93.37 -20.88 26.06
CA LYS A 625 -94.63 -21.63 26.10
C LYS A 625 -94.49 -23.08 25.61
N LYS A 626 -93.51 -23.35 24.74
CA LYS A 626 -93.29 -24.68 24.15
C LYS A 626 -92.12 -25.41 24.79
N ASN A 627 -91.08 -24.68 25.17
CA ASN A 627 -89.83 -25.19 25.73
C ASN A 627 -89.40 -24.29 26.90
N PRO A 628 -90.06 -24.40 28.07
CA PRO A 628 -89.68 -23.62 29.25
C PRO A 628 -88.31 -24.05 29.76
N SER A 629 -87.51 -23.10 30.26
CA SER A 629 -86.23 -23.37 30.93
C SER A 629 -86.19 -22.79 32.33
N ASP A 630 -85.40 -23.39 33.20
CA ASP A 630 -85.06 -22.90 34.55
C ASP A 630 -84.10 -21.70 34.55
N HIS A 631 -83.54 -21.34 33.39
CA HIS A 631 -82.68 -20.19 33.21
C HIS A 631 -83.47 -18.87 32.93
N PRO A 632 -82.91 -17.70 33.31
CA PRO A 632 -83.51 -16.41 32.98
C PRO A 632 -83.62 -16.18 31.46
N ALA A 633 -84.66 -15.46 31.04
CA ALA A 633 -84.83 -15.10 29.63
C ALA A 633 -83.61 -14.32 29.13
N GLY A 634 -83.07 -14.69 27.96
CA GLY A 634 -81.92 -14.03 27.34
C GLY A 634 -80.54 -14.60 27.73
N THR A 635 -80.48 -15.68 28.52
CA THR A 635 -79.20 -16.36 28.83
C THR A 635 -78.92 -17.53 27.87
N VAL A 636 -77.65 -17.78 27.56
CA VAL A 636 -77.23 -18.88 26.67
C VAL A 636 -77.22 -20.20 27.44
N ILE A 637 -78.03 -21.16 26.99
CA ILE A 637 -78.18 -22.47 27.64
C ILE A 637 -77.34 -23.57 26.98
N SER A 638 -77.09 -23.47 25.68
CA SER A 638 -76.24 -24.42 24.95
C SER A 638 -75.60 -23.78 23.72
N VAL A 639 -74.48 -24.37 23.30
CA VAL A 639 -73.76 -24.01 22.08
C VAL A 639 -73.54 -25.28 21.26
N SER A 640 -73.71 -25.18 19.94
CA SER A 640 -73.46 -26.26 19.00
C SER A 640 -72.55 -25.76 17.85
N PRO A 641 -71.39 -26.41 17.59
CA PRO A 641 -70.77 -27.53 18.33
C PRO A 641 -70.43 -27.18 19.80
N PRO A 642 -70.23 -28.17 20.70
CA PRO A 642 -70.02 -27.90 22.12
C PRO A 642 -68.68 -27.18 22.38
N SER A 643 -68.60 -26.45 23.49
CA SER A 643 -67.37 -25.80 23.94
C SER A 643 -66.18 -26.77 24.02
N GLY A 644 -64.99 -26.29 23.70
CA GLY A 644 -63.78 -27.10 23.57
C GLY A 644 -63.61 -27.81 22.22
N THR A 645 -64.61 -27.77 21.33
CA THR A 645 -64.48 -28.30 19.97
C THR A 645 -63.68 -27.35 19.09
N THR A 646 -62.70 -27.87 18.35
CA THR A 646 -61.99 -27.14 17.30
C THR A 646 -62.78 -27.22 16.00
N VAL A 647 -63.16 -26.06 15.46
CA VAL A 647 -64.02 -25.92 14.29
C VAL A 647 -63.35 -25.01 13.26
N GLY A 648 -63.75 -25.10 11.99
CA GLY A 648 -63.30 -24.14 10.98
C GLY A 648 -63.77 -22.72 11.31
N ILE A 649 -62.97 -21.70 11.01
CA ILE A 649 -63.29 -20.31 11.37
C ILE A 649 -64.61 -19.80 10.77
N ASN A 650 -65.05 -20.40 9.66
CA ASN A 650 -66.30 -20.12 8.95
C ASN A 650 -67.46 -21.04 9.36
N GLN A 651 -67.22 -22.03 10.24
CA GLN A 651 -68.24 -22.96 10.72
C GLN A 651 -69.34 -22.18 11.46
N GLN A 652 -70.59 -22.50 11.15
CA GLN A 652 -71.72 -21.91 11.85
C GLN A 652 -71.79 -22.40 13.31
N ILE A 653 -71.84 -21.46 14.25
CA ILE A 653 -71.99 -21.72 15.68
C ILE A 653 -73.39 -21.31 16.10
N THR A 654 -74.18 -22.25 16.62
CA THR A 654 -75.54 -21.97 17.08
C THR A 654 -75.58 -21.82 18.59
N LEU A 655 -75.97 -20.63 19.07
CA LEU A 655 -76.27 -20.34 20.46
C LEU A 655 -77.76 -20.55 20.71
N THR A 656 -78.11 -21.47 21.61
CA THR A 656 -79.49 -21.62 22.08
C THR A 656 -79.71 -20.75 23.31
N VAL A 657 -80.74 -19.91 23.27
CA VAL A 657 -81.04 -18.90 24.29
C VAL A 657 -82.35 -19.25 24.98
N SER A 658 -82.35 -19.10 26.30
CA SER A 658 -83.55 -19.27 27.12
C SER A 658 -84.62 -18.22 26.78
N GLY A 659 -85.86 -18.67 26.59
CA GLY A 659 -87.05 -17.81 26.54
C GLY A 659 -87.59 -17.40 27.91
N GLY A 660 -86.99 -17.90 28.99
CA GLY A 660 -87.44 -17.76 30.38
C GLY A 660 -88.25 -18.96 30.89
N PRO A 661 -88.60 -18.95 32.19
CA PRO A 661 -89.48 -19.96 32.77
C PRO A 661 -90.87 -19.90 32.14
N GLY A 662 -91.50 -21.07 31.98
CA GLY A 662 -92.84 -21.18 31.42
C GLY A 662 -93.90 -20.47 32.28
N PRO A 663 -95.11 -20.22 31.73
CA PRO A 663 -96.19 -19.62 32.50
C PRO A 663 -96.44 -20.45 33.76
N SER A 664 -96.24 -19.84 34.93
CA SER A 664 -96.60 -20.44 36.22
C SER A 664 -98.08 -20.81 36.16
N SER A 665 -98.39 -22.10 36.24
CA SER A 665 -99.76 -22.56 36.45
C SER A 665 -100.21 -22.08 37.81
N THR A 666 -100.83 -20.89 37.85
CA THR A 666 -101.57 -20.43 39.02
C THR A 666 -102.69 -21.43 39.26
N SER A 667 -102.47 -22.34 40.20
CA SER A 667 -103.50 -23.16 40.82
C SER A 667 -104.57 -22.22 41.35
N THR A 668 -105.70 -22.13 40.65
CA THR A 668 -106.94 -21.58 41.20
C THR A 668 -107.40 -22.52 42.31
N ALA A 669 -107.00 -22.22 43.54
CA ALA A 669 -107.68 -22.72 44.73
C ALA A 669 -109.08 -22.08 44.77
N THR A 670 -110.08 -22.80 44.26
CA THR A 670 -111.48 -22.46 44.48
C THR A 670 -111.82 -22.74 45.94
N ALA A 671 -112.15 -21.67 46.66
CA ALA A 671 -112.65 -21.72 48.02
C ALA A 671 -114.18 -21.85 48.05
N ALA A 672 -114.64 -22.52 49.11
CA ALA A 672 -115.92 -22.40 49.81
C ALA A 672 -117.12 -23.22 49.29
N PRO A 673 -118.13 -23.49 50.14
CA PRO A 673 -118.26 -23.22 51.60
C PRO A 673 -118.24 -24.46 52.50
#